data_AF-A0A1I4JDL3-F1
#
_entry.id   AF-A0A1I4JDL3-F1
#
_cell.length_a   1.000
_cell.length_b   1.000
_cell.length_c   1.000
_cell.angle_alpha   90.00
_cell.angle_beta   90.00
_cell.angle_gamma   90.00
#
_symmetry.space_group_name_H-M   'P 1'
#
loop_
_entity.id
_entity.type
_entity.pdbx_description
1 polymer ?
#
loop_
_entity_poly.entity_id
_entity_poly.type
_entity_poly.pdbx_seq_one_letter_code
_entity_poly.pdbx_strand_id
1 'polypeptide(L)'
;MDSTKPVKALGLAWLGLRKSWTNERIKEMDEQLSKLRKHHDQEEKRRKVQLEELIRQKQYLQKEIEDREQFIEQLISQKLSIMGRKSFKPSYEDQAKQKLRLGDLLVVEGLITQEQLSQAMERQKTFGGRLGDLVVEMGFTTKELVGAIISQQSQKGRLGDMLVETGAITQHQLNEALGIQRKSGGMLGDILMSLRSIDPEKLYREIATQNNLGRIGTEYTFEDTLNKLPEALARQYDAVVINKDLNRFLVAVGGPLSDDVTAKIEELLGMPIEQVLATRDEMEFFWKEVYPSELMVESTQKLVNEQPQNSAHVTFTKPQLTTAVICLFVFLVSLVIDWYHTLIFMNVAVQIFYFSMTVFKFMIVMFGTRNNAQMRFTKEEIDVIDERTLPVYTILVPMYKESEVIPHLLDNIEQIDYPKSKLDVRLLIEQDDVEAQLLLKEMNLPPYYTTIVVPHSLPKTKPKACNYGLIRARGEYVVIYDAEDRPDSDQLKKVHAAFVKNADNCACIQAKLNYFNSDQNLLTRWFTHEYSMWFELLLPGVMQLNIPIPLGGTSNHFKMKVLKEINAWDPYNVTEDADLGIRLYKSGYTTAIVDSRTWEEANSRVGNWIRQRSRWIKGYMQTWLVHMRNPFRLYKELGLKGFMGFQVMVLATPMLPLLNPFYWVMIVMWYAWKAQWIPQFFPGPIYYLASMEFLIGNFLFVFGNVAGIYWVIHDLEQRKENVFSYSLVKYALLTPAYWVLMSLAAVKAAWQLITKPFYWEKTTHGLSKAPPRTLPANNTIQDGR
;
A
#
# COMPACT_ATOMS: atom_id res chain seq x y z
N MET A 1 11.21 61.12 66.17
CA MET A 1 11.17 60.83 64.72
C MET A 1 10.31 59.60 64.53
N ASP A 2 9.25 59.81 63.78
CA ASP A 2 8.08 58.96 63.60
C ASP A 2 8.20 58.13 62.32
N SER A 3 7.73 56.88 62.31
CA SER A 3 7.31 56.13 61.11
C SER A 3 6.85 54.73 61.50
N THR A 4 5.66 54.67 62.09
CA THR A 4 4.90 53.42 62.20
C THR A 4 4.06 53.19 60.92
N LYS A 5 4.28 52.02 60.28
CA LYS A 5 3.59 51.40 59.12
C LYS A 5 4.10 51.79 57.71
N PRO A 6 4.09 50.90 56.68
CA PRO A 6 3.26 49.69 56.54
C PRO A 6 4.00 48.45 55.96
N VAL A 7 4.64 47.61 56.79
CA VAL A 7 5.14 46.29 56.35
C VAL A 7 4.06 45.19 56.49
N LYS A 8 2.99 45.43 57.25
CA LYS A 8 1.88 44.47 57.40
C LYS A 8 0.90 44.42 56.21
N ALA A 9 0.84 45.46 55.36
CA ALA A 9 -0.11 45.50 54.24
C ALA A 9 0.32 44.62 53.04
N LEU A 10 1.62 44.57 52.73
CA LEU A 10 2.17 43.76 51.65
C LEU A 10 2.14 42.25 51.96
N GLY A 11 2.42 41.85 53.20
CA GLY A 11 2.32 40.44 53.62
C GLY A 11 0.89 39.88 53.60
N LEU A 12 -0.10 40.69 54.01
CA LEU A 12 -1.52 40.31 53.97
C LEU A 12 -2.08 40.29 52.54
N ALA A 13 -1.65 41.21 51.66
CA ALA A 13 -2.01 41.20 50.25
C ALA A 13 -1.43 40.00 49.50
N TRP A 14 -0.17 39.62 49.79
CA TRP A 14 0.46 38.44 49.19
C TRP A 14 -0.16 37.12 49.68
N LEU A 15 -0.50 37.03 50.97
CA LEU A 15 -1.26 35.89 51.51
C LEU A 15 -2.69 35.82 50.95
N GLY A 16 -3.35 36.95 50.73
CA GLY A 16 -4.68 37.05 50.10
C GLY A 16 -4.68 36.63 48.63
N LEU A 17 -3.70 37.08 47.85
CA LEU A 17 -3.53 36.70 46.44
C LEU A 17 -3.18 35.21 46.29
N ARG A 18 -2.30 34.69 47.15
CA ARG A 18 -1.95 33.26 47.15
C ARG A 18 -3.13 32.39 47.58
N LYS A 19 -3.94 32.83 48.55
CA LYS A 19 -5.16 32.13 48.97
C LYS A 19 -6.26 32.18 47.90
N SER A 20 -6.42 33.31 47.21
CA SER A 20 -7.32 33.44 46.05
C SER A 20 -6.94 32.48 44.94
N TRP A 21 -5.67 32.49 44.53
CA TRP A 21 -5.18 31.63 43.46
C TRP A 21 -5.25 30.14 43.82
N THR A 22 -4.97 29.79 45.08
CA THR A 22 -5.10 28.41 45.57
C THR A 22 -6.57 27.98 45.62
N ASN A 23 -7.48 28.85 46.06
CA ASN A 23 -8.92 28.57 46.05
C ASN A 23 -9.49 28.43 44.64
N GLU A 24 -9.03 29.24 43.69
CA GLU A 24 -9.44 29.17 42.29
C GLU A 24 -8.96 27.86 41.65
N ARG A 25 -7.73 27.45 41.95
CA ARG A 25 -7.16 26.18 41.49
C ARG A 25 -7.82 24.95 42.13
N ILE A 26 -8.20 25.04 43.41
CA ILE A 26 -9.02 24.00 44.07
C ILE A 26 -10.40 23.90 43.39
N LYS A 27 -11.02 25.05 43.08
CA LYS A 27 -12.32 25.09 42.39
C LYS A 27 -12.24 24.50 40.98
N GLU A 28 -11.18 24.79 40.21
CA GLU A 28 -10.92 24.15 38.92
C GLU A 28 -10.71 22.63 39.05
N MET A 29 -9.93 22.20 40.05
CA MET A 29 -9.71 20.78 40.32
C MET A 29 -11.01 20.07 40.71
N ASP A 30 -11.84 20.66 41.57
CA ASP A 30 -13.15 20.10 41.95
C ASP A 30 -14.09 20.02 40.74
N GLU A 31 -14.05 21.01 39.85
CA GLU A 31 -14.84 20.99 38.63
C GLU A 31 -14.37 19.86 37.68
N GLN A 32 -13.06 19.69 37.51
CA GLN A 32 -12.48 18.57 36.77
C GLN A 32 -12.81 17.22 37.40
N LEU A 33 -12.74 17.10 38.73
CA LEU A 33 -13.09 15.89 39.46
C LEU A 33 -14.58 15.57 39.32
N SER A 34 -15.45 16.58 39.30
CA SER A 34 -16.88 16.40 39.05
C SER A 34 -17.17 15.92 37.62
N LYS A 35 -16.43 16.43 36.62
CA LYS A 35 -16.52 16.00 35.22
C LYS A 35 -16.04 14.56 35.05
N LEU A 36 -14.92 14.20 35.69
CA LEU A 36 -14.40 12.84 35.72
C LEU A 36 -15.37 11.86 36.41
N ARG A 37 -15.95 12.23 37.55
CA ARG A 37 -16.98 11.41 38.22
C ARG A 37 -18.21 11.20 37.36
N LYS A 38 -18.73 12.25 36.71
CA LYS A 38 -19.85 12.13 35.78
C LYS A 38 -19.52 11.25 34.58
N HIS A 39 -18.31 11.34 34.04
CA HIS A 39 -17.85 10.47 32.95
C HIS A 39 -17.74 9.01 33.41
N HIS A 40 -17.18 8.77 34.59
CA HIS A 40 -17.10 7.44 35.18
C HIS A 40 -18.50 6.83 35.42
N ASP A 41 -19.44 7.59 36.00
CA ASP A 41 -20.82 7.14 36.20
C ASP A 41 -21.53 6.83 34.88
N GLN A 42 -21.25 7.60 33.82
CA GLN A 42 -21.77 7.34 32.48
C GLN A 42 -21.17 6.08 31.86
N GLU A 43 -19.87 5.86 32.00
CA GLU A 43 -19.21 4.62 31.55
C GLU A 43 -19.68 3.40 32.32
N GLU A 44 -19.88 3.52 33.64
CA GLU A 44 -20.38 2.42 34.47
C GLU A 44 -21.82 2.05 34.08
N LYS A 45 -22.67 3.05 33.79
CA LYS A 45 -24.01 2.81 33.22
C LYS A 45 -23.94 2.14 31.85
N ARG A 46 -23.05 2.58 30.95
CA ARG A 46 -22.87 1.95 29.63
C ARG A 46 -22.40 0.50 29.75
N ARG A 47 -21.45 0.22 30.65
CA ARG A 47 -20.97 -1.15 30.91
C ARG A 47 -22.07 -2.04 31.50
N LYS A 48 -22.91 -1.53 32.38
CA LYS A 48 -24.08 -2.28 32.89
C LYS A 48 -25.08 -2.63 31.79
N VAL A 49 -25.39 -1.68 30.91
CA VAL A 49 -26.28 -1.94 29.76
C VAL A 49 -25.67 -2.98 28.81
N GLN A 50 -24.38 -2.87 28.47
CA GLN A 50 -23.69 -3.87 27.66
C GLN A 50 -23.66 -5.25 28.32
N LEU A 51 -23.47 -5.32 29.63
CA LEU A 51 -23.49 -6.57 30.38
C LEU A 51 -24.88 -7.22 30.37
N GLU A 52 -25.96 -6.44 30.54
CA GLU A 52 -27.32 -6.94 30.43
C GLU A 52 -27.66 -7.46 29.02
N GLU A 53 -27.14 -6.79 27.98
CA GLU A 53 -27.31 -7.23 26.59
C GLU A 53 -26.54 -8.51 26.28
N LEU A 54 -25.30 -8.64 26.78
CA LEU A 54 -24.52 -9.88 26.71
C LEU A 54 -25.20 -11.04 27.47
N ILE A 55 -25.81 -10.77 28.63
CA ILE A 55 -26.58 -11.78 29.38
C ILE A 55 -27.80 -12.24 28.57
N ARG A 56 -28.53 -11.33 27.91
CA ARG A 56 -29.63 -11.70 27.02
C ARG A 56 -29.17 -12.53 25.83
N GLN A 57 -28.07 -12.16 25.17
CA GLN A 57 -27.51 -12.94 24.06
C GLN A 57 -27.10 -14.34 24.51
N LYS A 58 -26.46 -14.46 25.68
CA LYS A 58 -26.09 -15.76 26.25
C LYS A 58 -27.33 -16.63 26.50
N GLN A 59 -28.39 -16.07 27.09
CA GLN A 59 -29.65 -16.81 27.33
C GLN A 59 -30.33 -17.24 26.04
N TYR A 60 -30.32 -16.38 25.00
CA TYR A 60 -30.84 -16.72 23.68
C TYR A 60 -30.07 -17.89 23.04
N LEU A 61 -28.74 -17.83 23.05
CA LEU A 61 -27.88 -18.89 22.50
C LEU A 61 -28.04 -20.21 23.26
N GLN A 62 -28.17 -20.18 24.59
CA GLN A 62 -28.44 -21.39 25.38
C GLN A 62 -29.76 -22.05 24.99
N LYS A 63 -30.80 -21.24 24.77
CA LYS A 63 -32.10 -21.74 24.30
C LYS A 63 -32.01 -22.31 22.88
N GLU A 64 -31.28 -21.66 21.98
CA GLU A 64 -31.08 -22.17 20.61
C GLU A 64 -30.33 -23.51 20.60
N ILE A 65 -29.37 -23.71 21.51
CA ILE A 65 -28.68 -24.99 21.68
C ILE A 65 -29.66 -26.07 22.15
N GLU A 66 -30.46 -25.81 23.18
CA GLU A 66 -31.48 -26.77 23.67
C GLU A 66 -32.51 -27.14 22.57
N ASP A 67 -32.99 -26.15 21.81
CA ASP A 67 -33.93 -26.36 20.71
C ASP A 67 -33.30 -27.23 19.59
N ARG A 68 -32.01 -27.02 19.28
CA ARG A 68 -31.27 -27.83 18.30
C ARG A 68 -30.99 -29.25 18.80
N GLU A 69 -30.67 -29.42 20.08
CA GLU A 69 -30.47 -30.74 20.68
C GLU A 69 -31.77 -31.57 20.62
N GLN A 70 -32.92 -30.98 20.98
CA GLN A 70 -34.22 -31.64 20.83
C GLN A 70 -34.55 -31.98 19.38
N PHE A 71 -34.21 -31.09 18.44
CA PHE A 71 -34.41 -31.36 17.01
C PHE A 71 -33.53 -32.51 16.50
N ILE A 72 -32.28 -32.59 16.96
CA ILE A 72 -31.36 -33.69 16.65
C ILE A 72 -31.88 -35.00 17.25
N GLU A 73 -32.36 -35.01 18.50
CA GLU A 73 -32.97 -36.19 19.11
C GLU A 73 -34.23 -36.66 18.34
N GLN A 74 -35.07 -35.72 17.88
CA GLN A 74 -36.21 -36.05 17.01
C GLN A 74 -35.78 -36.66 15.68
N LEU A 75 -34.72 -36.14 15.06
CA LEU A 75 -34.17 -36.67 13.82
C LEU A 75 -33.57 -38.08 14.01
N ILE A 76 -32.86 -38.31 15.13
CA ILE A 76 -32.31 -39.63 15.48
C ILE A 76 -33.45 -40.62 15.72
N SER A 77 -34.49 -40.23 16.46
CA SER A 77 -35.71 -41.00 16.69
C SER A 77 -36.43 -41.36 15.38
N GLN A 78 -36.62 -40.38 14.48
CA GLN A 78 -37.19 -40.63 13.15
C GLN A 78 -36.33 -41.60 12.34
N LYS A 79 -35.00 -41.41 12.33
CA LYS A 79 -34.06 -42.25 11.58
C LYS A 79 -34.06 -43.69 12.09
N LEU A 80 -34.10 -43.90 13.40
CA LEU A 80 -34.25 -45.23 14.02
C LEU A 80 -35.61 -45.87 13.68
N SER A 81 -36.70 -45.09 13.60
CA SER A 81 -38.02 -45.58 13.19
C SER A 81 -38.07 -46.01 11.71
N ILE A 82 -37.30 -45.33 10.85
CA ILE A 82 -37.18 -45.65 9.42
C ILE A 82 -36.33 -46.92 9.22
N MET A 83 -35.25 -47.06 10.00
CA MET A 83 -34.37 -48.24 9.98
C MET A 83 -35.03 -49.51 10.55
N GLY A 84 -36.06 -49.39 11.40
CA GLY A 84 -36.79 -50.52 11.98
C GLY A 84 -37.91 -51.13 11.10
N ARG A 85 -38.22 -50.55 9.93
CA ARG A 85 -39.24 -51.09 9.02
C ARG A 85 -38.68 -52.26 8.22
N LYS A 86 -39.35 -53.43 8.30
CA LYS A 86 -39.02 -54.69 7.58
C LYS A 86 -38.92 -54.58 6.04
N SER A 87 -39.15 -53.41 5.45
CA SER A 87 -39.10 -53.14 4.01
C SER A 87 -38.01 -52.14 3.58
N PHE A 88 -37.12 -51.69 4.47
CA PHE A 88 -35.99 -50.84 4.07
C PHE A 88 -34.81 -51.69 3.58
N LYS A 89 -34.66 -51.81 2.26
CA LYS A 89 -33.40 -52.20 1.63
C LYS A 89 -32.65 -50.93 1.22
N PRO A 90 -31.45 -50.65 1.75
CA PRO A 90 -30.66 -49.55 1.24
C PRO A 90 -30.28 -49.84 -0.21
N SER A 91 -30.63 -48.93 -1.12
CA SER A 91 -30.16 -48.96 -2.49
C SER A 91 -28.64 -48.80 -2.47
N TYR A 92 -27.93 -49.89 -2.72
CA TYR A 92 -26.47 -49.96 -2.80
C TYR A 92 -26.03 -50.12 -4.27
N GLU A 93 -26.73 -49.49 -5.21
CA GLU A 93 -26.43 -49.70 -6.65
C GLU A 93 -25.98 -48.46 -7.43
N ASP A 94 -25.68 -47.32 -6.80
CA ASP A 94 -25.06 -46.18 -7.50
C ASP A 94 -23.93 -45.49 -6.70
N GLN A 95 -23.06 -46.28 -6.05
CA GLN A 95 -21.74 -45.79 -5.67
C GLN A 95 -20.78 -46.07 -6.83
N ALA A 96 -20.60 -45.05 -7.68
CA ALA A 96 -19.44 -44.96 -8.54
C ALA A 96 -18.19 -45.33 -7.75
N LYS A 97 -17.42 -46.31 -8.25
CA LYS A 97 -16.17 -46.85 -7.68
C LYS A 97 -15.36 -45.77 -6.95
N GLN A 98 -15.57 -45.63 -5.64
CA GLN A 98 -14.81 -44.70 -4.83
C GLN A 98 -13.45 -45.34 -4.57
N LYS A 99 -12.40 -44.76 -5.16
CA LYS A 99 -11.01 -45.21 -4.97
C LYS A 99 -10.70 -45.07 -3.47
N LEU A 100 -10.47 -46.18 -2.78
CA LEU A 100 -10.17 -46.20 -1.34
C LEU A 100 -8.93 -45.33 -1.05
N ARG A 101 -8.96 -44.54 0.03
CA ARG A 101 -7.83 -43.69 0.43
C ARG A 101 -6.68 -44.56 0.95
N LEU A 102 -5.46 -44.01 1.02
CA LEU A 102 -4.29 -44.77 1.49
C LEU A 102 -4.52 -45.42 2.87
N GLY A 103 -5.13 -44.69 3.81
CA GLY A 103 -5.47 -45.23 5.13
C GLY A 103 -6.46 -46.41 5.05
N ASP A 104 -7.52 -46.27 4.25
CA ASP A 104 -8.51 -47.32 4.05
C ASP A 104 -7.90 -48.55 3.35
N LEU A 105 -6.98 -48.34 2.41
CA LEU A 105 -6.24 -49.41 1.75
C LEU A 105 -5.31 -50.14 2.72
N LEU A 106 -4.59 -49.43 3.58
CA LEU A 106 -3.75 -50.04 4.61
C LEU A 106 -4.57 -50.91 5.57
N VAL A 107 -5.81 -50.52 5.87
CA VAL A 107 -6.74 -51.31 6.70
C VAL A 107 -7.33 -52.50 5.92
N VAL A 108 -7.75 -52.29 4.67
CA VAL A 108 -8.34 -53.33 3.82
C VAL A 108 -7.34 -54.44 3.47
N GLU A 109 -6.08 -54.07 3.22
CA GLU A 109 -4.97 -55.02 3.00
C GLU A 109 -4.47 -55.65 4.32
N GLY A 110 -5.07 -55.29 5.46
CA GLY A 110 -4.75 -55.87 6.77
C GLY A 110 -3.39 -55.47 7.33
N LEU A 111 -2.77 -54.39 6.81
CA LEU A 111 -1.46 -53.92 7.25
C LEU A 111 -1.53 -53.12 8.55
N ILE A 112 -2.66 -52.47 8.82
CA ILE A 112 -2.94 -51.75 10.08
C ILE A 112 -4.40 -51.93 10.51
N THR A 113 -4.70 -51.73 11.79
CA THR A 113 -6.08 -51.73 12.31
C THR A 113 -6.74 -50.35 12.15
N GLN A 114 -8.08 -50.32 12.21
CA GLN A 114 -8.84 -49.05 12.19
C GLN A 114 -8.44 -48.12 13.37
N GLU A 115 -8.07 -48.71 14.51
CA GLU A 115 -7.60 -47.97 15.69
C GLU A 115 -6.21 -47.37 15.46
N GLN A 116 -5.29 -48.15 14.88
CA GLN A 116 -3.95 -47.67 14.49
C GLN A 116 -4.03 -46.57 13.43
N LEU A 117 -4.93 -46.70 12.45
CA LEU A 117 -5.20 -45.65 11.47
C LEU A 117 -5.71 -44.37 12.16
N SER A 118 -6.62 -44.51 13.13
CA SER A 118 -7.15 -43.36 13.88
C SER A 118 -6.05 -42.64 14.66
N GLN A 119 -5.16 -43.39 15.33
CA GLN A 119 -4.01 -42.83 16.04
C GLN A 119 -3.01 -42.14 15.10
N ALA A 120 -2.73 -42.74 13.94
CA ALA A 120 -1.84 -42.14 12.94
C ALA A 120 -2.43 -40.86 12.34
N MET A 121 -3.75 -40.81 12.09
CA MET A 121 -4.43 -39.60 11.63
C MET A 121 -4.46 -38.51 12.69
N GLU A 122 -4.67 -38.86 13.96
CA GLU A 122 -4.59 -37.90 15.07
C GLU A 122 -3.19 -37.31 15.16
N ARG A 123 -2.15 -38.15 15.08
CA ARG A 123 -0.75 -37.69 15.04
C ARG A 123 -0.46 -36.82 13.82
N GLN A 124 -0.94 -37.19 12.63
CA GLN A 124 -0.78 -36.38 11.41
C GLN A 124 -1.47 -35.01 11.57
N LYS A 125 -2.65 -34.98 12.18
CA LYS A 125 -3.36 -33.73 12.45
C LYS A 125 -2.59 -32.85 13.43
N THR A 126 -1.93 -33.44 14.43
CA THR A 126 -1.13 -32.70 15.41
C THR A 126 0.19 -32.21 14.83
N PHE A 127 1.02 -33.09 14.28
CA PHE A 127 2.41 -32.77 13.90
C PHE A 127 2.63 -32.56 12.40
N GLY A 128 1.64 -32.87 11.56
CA GLY A 128 1.76 -32.82 10.10
C GLY A 128 2.50 -34.02 9.52
N GLY A 129 2.86 -33.91 8.23
CA GLY A 129 3.60 -34.93 7.50
C GLY A 129 2.73 -35.89 6.69
N ARG A 130 3.35 -36.93 6.14
CA ARG A 130 2.74 -37.97 5.32
C ARG A 130 2.23 -39.10 6.20
N LEU A 131 0.96 -39.45 6.03
CA LEU A 131 0.34 -40.54 6.79
C LEU A 131 1.13 -41.85 6.68
N GLY A 132 1.64 -42.18 5.49
CA GLY A 132 2.43 -43.40 5.28
C GLY A 132 3.71 -43.45 6.12
N ASP A 133 4.43 -42.34 6.25
CA ASP A 133 5.67 -42.28 7.04
C ASP A 133 5.37 -42.33 8.53
N LEU A 134 4.31 -41.65 9.00
CA LEU A 134 3.89 -41.68 10.39
C LEU A 134 3.50 -43.08 10.85
N VAL A 135 2.80 -43.86 10.01
CA VAL A 135 2.42 -45.24 10.32
C VAL A 135 3.67 -46.14 10.45
N VAL A 136 4.72 -45.88 9.66
CA VAL A 136 6.02 -46.58 9.78
C VAL A 136 6.75 -46.17 11.06
N GLU A 137 6.79 -44.88 11.38
CA GLU A 137 7.45 -44.37 12.60
C GLU A 137 6.78 -44.83 13.88
N MET A 138 5.46 -44.97 13.88
CA MET A 138 4.70 -45.51 15.00
C MET A 138 4.87 -47.04 15.14
N GLY A 139 5.61 -47.67 14.23
CA GLY A 139 5.90 -49.11 14.25
C GLY A 139 4.72 -49.98 13.83
N PHE A 140 3.70 -49.41 13.17
CA PHE A 140 2.51 -50.16 12.76
C PHE A 140 2.74 -50.96 11.47
N THR A 141 3.68 -50.55 10.62
CA THR A 141 4.00 -51.24 9.35
C THR A 141 5.43 -50.94 8.89
N THR A 142 5.89 -51.53 7.78
CA THR A 142 7.23 -51.25 7.19
C THR A 142 7.15 -50.35 5.97
N LYS A 143 8.27 -49.67 5.67
CA LYS A 143 8.40 -48.77 4.52
C LYS A 143 8.21 -49.49 3.18
N GLU A 144 8.60 -50.77 3.07
CA GLU A 144 8.39 -51.53 1.81
C GLU A 144 6.90 -51.79 1.54
N LEU A 145 6.13 -52.13 2.57
CA LEU A 145 4.71 -52.45 2.46
C LEU A 145 3.88 -51.21 2.10
N VAL A 146 4.18 -50.06 2.73
CA VAL A 146 3.57 -48.77 2.38
C VAL A 146 3.95 -48.35 0.96
N GLY A 147 5.22 -48.52 0.58
CA GLY A 147 5.70 -48.24 -0.78
C GLY A 147 5.02 -49.09 -1.86
N ALA A 148 4.72 -50.36 -1.57
CA ALA A 148 4.01 -51.25 -2.48
C ALA A 148 2.57 -50.79 -2.75
N ILE A 149 1.84 -50.31 -1.74
CA ILE A 149 0.48 -49.78 -1.91
C ILE A 149 0.51 -48.42 -2.64
N ILE A 150 1.44 -47.54 -2.30
CA ILE A 150 1.58 -46.24 -2.96
C ILE A 150 1.91 -46.41 -4.45
N SER A 151 2.80 -47.34 -4.79
CA SER A 151 3.15 -47.63 -6.19
C SER A 151 2.00 -48.24 -6.99
N GLN A 152 1.07 -48.98 -6.37
CA GLN A 152 -0.17 -49.43 -7.00
C GLN A 152 -1.18 -48.29 -7.24
N GLN A 153 -1.18 -47.24 -6.42
CA GLN A 153 -2.03 -46.05 -6.59
C GLN A 153 -1.44 -44.98 -7.53
N SER A 154 -0.11 -44.94 -7.68
CA SER A 154 0.65 -43.88 -8.34
C SER A 154 0.54 -43.91 -9.87
N GLN A 155 -0.63 -43.55 -10.39
CA GLN A 155 -0.69 -42.77 -11.62
C GLN A 155 -0.94 -41.33 -11.21
N LYS A 156 -0.08 -40.38 -11.62
CA LYS A 156 -0.32 -38.95 -11.47
C LYS A 156 -1.61 -38.58 -12.21
N GLY A 157 -2.74 -38.67 -11.51
CA GLY A 157 -4.03 -38.24 -12.02
C GLY A 157 -4.00 -36.75 -12.32
N ARG A 158 -4.82 -36.30 -13.27
CA ARG A 158 -4.98 -34.87 -13.50
C ARG A 158 -5.67 -34.29 -12.26
N LEU A 159 -5.18 -33.15 -11.77
CA LEU A 159 -5.70 -32.53 -10.54
C LEU A 159 -7.22 -32.32 -10.61
N GLY A 160 -7.74 -31.88 -11.75
CA GLY A 160 -9.19 -31.70 -11.95
C GLY A 160 -9.99 -32.98 -11.71
N ASP A 161 -9.52 -34.11 -12.24
CA ASP A 161 -10.20 -35.41 -12.09
C ASP A 161 -10.18 -35.84 -10.62
N MET A 162 -9.04 -35.68 -9.94
CA MET A 162 -8.91 -35.97 -8.50
C MET A 162 -9.86 -35.12 -7.65
N LEU A 163 -10.02 -33.84 -7.97
CA LEU A 163 -10.92 -32.93 -7.25
C LEU A 163 -12.40 -33.33 -7.44
N VAL A 164 -12.78 -33.86 -8.60
CA VAL A 164 -14.14 -34.34 -8.86
C VAL A 164 -14.36 -35.69 -8.18
N GLU A 165 -13.41 -36.62 -8.27
CA GLU A 165 -13.48 -37.95 -7.64
C GLU A 165 -13.62 -37.88 -6.12
N THR A 166 -12.92 -36.93 -5.49
CA THR A 166 -12.98 -36.71 -4.03
C THR A 166 -14.23 -35.93 -3.59
N GLY A 167 -15.04 -35.47 -4.54
CA GLY A 167 -16.21 -34.62 -4.28
C GLY A 167 -15.84 -33.22 -3.78
N ALA A 168 -14.58 -32.78 -3.96
CA ALA A 168 -14.15 -31.44 -3.60
C ALA A 168 -14.78 -30.38 -4.50
N ILE A 169 -15.01 -30.72 -5.78
CA ILE A 169 -15.74 -29.90 -6.77
C ILE A 169 -16.67 -30.78 -7.62
N THR A 170 -17.61 -30.15 -8.31
CA THR A 170 -18.46 -30.80 -9.32
C THR A 170 -17.81 -30.77 -10.71
N GLN A 171 -18.23 -31.67 -11.60
CA GLN A 171 -17.79 -31.65 -13.01
C GLN A 171 -18.14 -30.32 -13.71
N HIS A 172 -19.26 -29.69 -13.34
CA HIS A 172 -19.63 -28.39 -13.87
C HIS A 172 -18.62 -27.31 -13.48
N GLN A 173 -18.26 -27.22 -12.20
CA GLN A 173 -17.24 -26.28 -11.70
C GLN A 173 -15.87 -26.51 -12.35
N LEU A 174 -15.49 -27.79 -12.56
CA LEU A 174 -14.26 -28.11 -13.29
C LEU A 174 -14.30 -27.61 -14.74
N ASN A 175 -15.40 -27.84 -15.46
CA ASN A 175 -15.54 -27.40 -16.84
C ASN A 175 -15.51 -25.87 -16.99
N GLU A 176 -16.15 -25.16 -16.06
CA GLU A 176 -16.11 -23.70 -15.96
C GLU A 176 -14.68 -23.19 -15.74
N ALA A 177 -13.97 -23.75 -14.77
CA ALA A 177 -12.58 -23.40 -14.47
C ALA A 177 -11.63 -23.71 -15.64
N LEU A 178 -11.83 -24.83 -16.35
CA LEU A 178 -11.08 -25.15 -17.57
C LEU A 178 -11.38 -24.18 -18.72
N GLY A 179 -12.60 -23.66 -18.82
CA GLY A 179 -12.96 -22.59 -19.76
C GLY A 179 -12.15 -21.32 -19.50
N ILE A 180 -12.10 -20.88 -18.24
CA ILE A 180 -11.29 -19.73 -17.81
C ILE A 180 -9.81 -19.99 -17.99
N GLN A 181 -9.33 -21.21 -17.72
CA GLN A 181 -7.94 -21.59 -17.92
C GLN A 181 -7.52 -21.49 -19.39
N ARG A 182 -8.38 -21.92 -20.32
CA ARG A 182 -8.10 -21.78 -21.77
C ARG A 182 -7.98 -20.32 -22.20
N LYS A 183 -8.79 -19.44 -21.60
CA LYS A 183 -8.76 -17.99 -21.88
C LYS A 183 -7.56 -17.29 -21.24
N SER A 184 -7.31 -17.54 -19.96
CA SER A 184 -6.36 -16.78 -19.14
C SER A 184 -4.98 -17.43 -18.98
N GLY A 185 -4.84 -18.73 -19.25
CA GLY A 185 -3.61 -19.48 -19.02
C GLY A 185 -3.22 -19.64 -17.54
N GLY A 186 -4.09 -19.27 -16.59
CA GLY A 186 -3.82 -19.40 -15.15
C GLY A 186 -3.76 -20.85 -14.65
N MET A 187 -3.21 -21.05 -13.45
CA MET A 187 -3.20 -22.37 -12.81
C MET A 187 -4.64 -22.78 -12.42
N LEU A 188 -5.01 -24.04 -12.67
CA LEU A 188 -6.37 -24.53 -12.41
C LEU A 188 -6.78 -24.34 -10.94
N GLY A 189 -5.88 -24.62 -10.01
CA GLY A 189 -6.11 -24.41 -8.58
C GLY A 189 -6.42 -22.96 -8.24
N ASP A 190 -5.66 -22.01 -8.78
CA ASP A 190 -5.89 -20.57 -8.57
C ASP A 190 -7.21 -20.09 -9.16
N ILE A 191 -7.60 -20.64 -10.31
CA ILE A 191 -8.89 -20.33 -10.94
C ILE A 191 -10.03 -20.84 -10.07
N LEU A 192 -9.99 -22.10 -9.63
CA LEU A 192 -11.02 -22.69 -8.75
C LEU A 192 -11.15 -21.91 -7.43
N MET A 193 -10.03 -21.48 -6.85
CA MET A 193 -10.01 -20.62 -5.67
C MET A 193 -10.60 -19.23 -5.94
N SER A 194 -10.27 -18.62 -7.08
CA SER A 194 -10.81 -17.29 -7.45
C SER A 194 -12.33 -17.32 -7.69
N LEU A 195 -12.86 -18.45 -8.18
CA LEU A 195 -14.30 -18.69 -8.34
C LEU A 195 -15.00 -19.10 -7.03
N ARG A 196 -14.27 -19.20 -5.91
CA ARG A 196 -14.77 -19.74 -4.64
C ARG A 196 -15.40 -21.13 -4.78
N SER A 197 -14.95 -21.90 -5.77
CA SER A 197 -15.49 -23.24 -6.06
C SER A 197 -14.87 -24.33 -5.18
N ILE A 198 -13.71 -24.05 -4.57
CA ILE A 198 -13.01 -24.98 -3.68
C ILE A 198 -12.41 -24.23 -2.49
N ASP A 199 -12.44 -24.88 -1.32
CA ASP A 199 -11.73 -24.44 -0.13
C ASP A 199 -10.20 -24.63 -0.31
N PRO A 200 -9.35 -23.65 0.06
CA PRO A 200 -7.90 -23.78 -0.01
C PRO A 200 -7.37 -25.05 0.66
N GLU A 201 -7.91 -25.44 1.82
CA GLU A 201 -7.43 -26.61 2.55
C GLU A 201 -7.63 -27.90 1.75
N LYS A 202 -8.79 -28.04 1.09
CA LYS A 202 -9.10 -29.18 0.23
C LYS A 202 -8.20 -29.22 -0.99
N LEU A 203 -8.04 -28.08 -1.68
CA LEU A 203 -7.19 -27.99 -2.87
C LEU A 203 -5.75 -28.40 -2.56
N TYR A 204 -5.14 -27.79 -1.55
CA TYR A 204 -3.74 -28.04 -1.20
C TYR A 204 -3.56 -29.46 -0.65
N ARG A 205 -4.57 -30.08 -0.03
CA ARG A 205 -4.51 -31.49 0.38
C ARG A 205 -4.39 -32.40 -0.84
N GLU A 206 -5.18 -32.17 -1.88
CA GLU A 206 -5.12 -32.95 -3.12
C GLU A 206 -3.84 -32.70 -3.91
N ILE A 207 -3.33 -31.46 -3.94
CA ILE A 207 -2.02 -31.15 -4.52
C ILE A 207 -0.89 -31.87 -3.76
N ALA A 208 -0.95 -31.91 -2.42
CA ALA A 208 0.02 -32.63 -1.62
C ALA A 208 -0.02 -34.13 -1.91
N THR A 209 -1.21 -34.73 -1.99
CA THR A 209 -1.38 -36.14 -2.38
C THR A 209 -0.84 -36.42 -3.78
N GLN A 210 -1.14 -35.56 -4.76
CA GLN A 210 -0.66 -35.70 -6.14
C GLN A 210 0.88 -35.68 -6.24
N ASN A 211 1.54 -34.94 -5.35
CA ASN A 211 3.00 -34.78 -5.34
C ASN A 211 3.70 -35.62 -4.25
N ASN A 212 2.97 -36.50 -3.55
CA ASN A 212 3.48 -37.29 -2.42
C ASN A 212 4.18 -36.44 -1.34
N LEU A 213 3.56 -35.29 -1.01
CA LEU A 213 3.97 -34.37 0.04
C LEU A 213 3.10 -34.53 1.28
N GLY A 214 3.62 -34.16 2.45
CA GLY A 214 2.82 -34.07 3.67
C GLY A 214 1.93 -32.83 3.68
N ARG A 215 1.00 -32.78 4.65
CA ARG A 215 0.28 -31.54 5.00
C ARG A 215 0.67 -31.05 6.37
N ILE A 216 0.39 -29.79 6.62
CA ILE A 216 0.71 -29.11 7.87
C ILE A 216 -0.24 -29.61 8.98
N GLY A 217 0.30 -29.81 10.19
CA GLY A 217 -0.45 -30.13 11.40
C GLY A 217 -0.78 -28.89 12.23
N THR A 218 -1.41 -29.07 13.40
CA THR A 218 -1.83 -27.96 14.26
C THR A 218 -0.76 -27.47 15.24
N GLU A 219 0.24 -28.30 15.56
CA GLU A 219 1.34 -27.96 16.46
C GLU A 219 2.62 -27.63 15.68
N TYR A 220 3.25 -26.53 16.09
CA TYR A 220 4.51 -26.04 15.54
C TYR A 220 5.51 -25.86 16.68
N THR A 221 6.79 -26.11 16.41
CA THR A 221 7.85 -25.87 17.39
C THR A 221 8.91 -24.99 16.74
N PHE A 222 8.94 -23.73 17.17
CA PHE A 222 9.92 -22.73 16.71
C PHE A 222 11.13 -22.62 17.65
N GLU A 223 11.37 -23.63 18.51
CA GLU A 223 12.50 -23.64 19.45
C GLU A 223 13.85 -23.85 18.75
N ASP A 224 14.87 -23.12 19.22
CA ASP A 224 16.24 -22.98 18.73
C ASP A 224 16.44 -22.33 17.35
N THR A 225 16.86 -21.06 17.38
CA THR A 225 17.35 -20.24 16.25
C THR A 225 18.53 -20.84 15.47
N LEU A 226 19.06 -22.00 15.89
CA LEU A 226 20.16 -22.72 15.24
C LEU A 226 19.72 -23.59 14.05
N ASN A 227 18.43 -23.95 13.93
CA ASN A 227 17.95 -24.91 12.91
C ASN A 227 17.17 -24.25 11.75
N LYS A 228 17.21 -22.92 11.60
CA LYS A 228 16.56 -22.23 10.47
C LYS A 228 17.47 -22.16 9.26
N LEU A 229 16.88 -22.14 8.07
CA LEU A 229 17.62 -21.87 6.84
C LEU A 229 18.11 -20.41 6.83
N PRO A 230 19.24 -20.11 6.18
CA PRO A 230 19.59 -18.74 5.87
C PRO A 230 18.43 -18.07 5.12
N GLU A 231 18.03 -16.88 5.56
CA GLU A 231 16.81 -16.21 5.08
C GLU A 231 16.79 -16.06 3.55
N ALA A 232 17.93 -15.74 2.93
CA ALA A 232 18.05 -15.63 1.48
C ALA A 232 17.74 -16.95 0.75
N LEU A 233 18.16 -18.09 1.31
CA LEU A 233 17.88 -19.41 0.75
C LEU A 233 16.43 -19.83 1.01
N ALA A 234 15.92 -19.56 2.21
CA ALA A 234 14.50 -19.78 2.53
C ALA A 234 13.60 -19.02 1.54
N ARG A 235 13.97 -17.78 1.21
CA ARG A 235 13.22 -16.90 0.29
C ARG A 235 13.33 -17.40 -1.15
N GLN A 236 14.52 -17.84 -1.56
CA GLN A 236 14.76 -18.37 -2.90
C GLN A 236 13.98 -19.65 -3.17
N TYR A 237 13.92 -20.56 -2.20
CA TYR A 237 13.24 -21.85 -2.34
C TYR A 237 11.79 -21.85 -1.83
N ASP A 238 11.31 -20.72 -1.30
CA ASP A 238 10.03 -20.58 -0.62
C ASP A 238 9.78 -21.70 0.41
N ALA A 239 10.77 -21.90 1.28
CA ALA A 239 10.84 -23.02 2.22
C ALA A 239 11.17 -22.55 3.65
N VAL A 240 10.40 -22.99 4.63
CA VAL A 240 10.54 -22.63 6.05
C VAL A 240 10.56 -23.88 6.91
N VAL A 241 11.55 -24.00 7.79
CA VAL A 241 11.59 -25.08 8.79
C VAL A 241 10.57 -24.76 9.88
N ILE A 242 9.59 -25.65 10.08
CA ILE A 242 8.47 -25.42 11.02
C ILE A 242 8.46 -26.37 12.21
N ASN A 243 9.17 -27.51 12.11
CA ASN A 243 9.29 -28.47 13.19
C ASN A 243 10.56 -29.33 13.03
N LYS A 244 11.01 -29.91 14.13
CA LYS A 244 12.14 -30.85 14.20
C LYS A 244 11.69 -32.12 14.92
N ASP A 245 11.75 -33.24 14.21
CA ASP A 245 11.62 -34.58 14.79
C ASP A 245 13.00 -35.17 15.10
N LEU A 246 13.03 -36.34 15.76
CA LEU A 246 14.28 -37.03 16.15
C LEU A 246 15.20 -37.36 14.95
N ASN A 247 14.62 -37.62 13.77
CA ASN A 247 15.35 -38.12 12.61
C ASN A 247 15.19 -37.25 11.34
N ARG A 248 14.44 -36.15 11.40
CA ARG A 248 14.16 -35.30 10.23
C ARG A 248 13.70 -33.90 10.60
N PHE A 249 13.77 -32.98 9.64
CA PHE A 249 13.10 -31.68 9.73
C PHE A 249 11.80 -31.66 8.93
N LEU A 250 10.79 -30.98 9.46
CA LEU A 250 9.57 -30.67 8.73
C LEU A 250 9.70 -29.30 8.09
N VAL A 251 9.64 -29.24 6.76
CA VAL A 251 9.85 -28.02 5.98
C VAL A 251 8.56 -27.66 5.25
N ALA A 252 7.95 -26.54 5.64
CA ALA A 252 6.82 -25.95 4.94
C ALA A 252 7.29 -25.34 3.61
N VAL A 253 6.64 -25.71 2.52
CA VAL A 253 6.96 -25.26 1.17
C VAL A 253 5.72 -24.72 0.47
N GLY A 254 5.87 -23.61 -0.27
CA GLY A 254 4.78 -23.06 -1.09
C GLY A 254 4.49 -23.87 -2.36
N GLY A 255 5.45 -24.71 -2.78
CA GLY A 255 5.31 -25.65 -3.88
C GLY A 255 6.32 -26.80 -3.77
N PRO A 256 6.14 -27.91 -4.51
CA PRO A 256 7.06 -29.04 -4.48
C PRO A 256 8.50 -28.63 -4.85
N LEU A 257 9.47 -28.97 -4.00
CA LEU A 257 10.89 -28.74 -4.29
C LEU A 257 11.42 -29.84 -5.22
N SER A 258 12.36 -29.48 -6.09
CA SER A 258 13.13 -30.46 -6.87
C SER A 258 14.12 -31.21 -5.99
N ASP A 259 14.44 -32.46 -6.35
CA ASP A 259 15.37 -33.32 -5.62
C ASP A 259 16.73 -32.64 -5.34
N ASP A 260 17.26 -31.86 -6.31
CA ASP A 260 18.50 -31.09 -6.14
C ASP A 260 18.43 -30.03 -5.03
N VAL A 261 17.26 -29.41 -4.85
CA VAL A 261 17.02 -28.39 -3.82
C VAL A 261 16.81 -29.06 -2.48
N THR A 262 16.06 -30.15 -2.45
CA THR A 262 15.90 -31.00 -1.25
C THR A 262 17.25 -31.44 -0.70
N ALA A 263 18.12 -32.01 -1.54
CA ALA A 263 19.45 -32.46 -1.13
C ALA A 263 20.31 -31.33 -0.57
N LYS A 264 20.25 -30.12 -1.16
CA LYS A 264 20.97 -28.94 -0.63
C LYS A 264 20.45 -28.49 0.73
N ILE A 265 19.13 -28.50 0.93
CA ILE A 265 18.53 -28.16 2.22
C ILE A 265 18.93 -29.21 3.27
N GLU A 266 18.93 -30.49 2.93
CA GLU A 266 19.37 -31.59 3.80
C GLU A 266 20.86 -31.47 4.16
N GLU A 267 21.72 -31.12 3.20
CA GLU A 267 23.15 -30.86 3.44
C GLU A 267 23.36 -29.70 4.43
N LEU A 268 22.59 -28.62 4.30
CA LEU A 268 22.67 -27.46 5.19
C LEU A 268 22.16 -27.76 6.59
N LEU A 269 21.09 -28.54 6.71
CA LEU A 269 20.47 -28.88 7.99
C LEU A 269 21.13 -30.09 8.68
N GLY A 270 21.92 -30.88 7.94
CA GLY A 270 22.60 -32.07 8.44
C GLY A 270 21.66 -33.26 8.75
N MET A 271 20.40 -33.19 8.33
CA MET A 271 19.38 -34.23 8.51
C MET A 271 18.42 -34.26 7.31
N PRO A 272 17.78 -35.41 7.04
CA PRO A 272 16.73 -35.51 6.03
C PRO A 272 15.58 -34.54 6.27
N ILE A 273 14.91 -34.11 5.21
CA ILE A 273 13.73 -33.25 5.31
C ILE A 273 12.47 -33.95 4.81
N GLU A 274 11.35 -33.62 5.44
CA GLU A 274 10.03 -33.93 4.96
C GLU A 274 9.32 -32.64 4.55
N GLN A 275 8.94 -32.59 3.28
CA GLN A 275 8.23 -31.45 2.70
C GLN A 275 6.75 -31.53 3.08
N VAL A 276 6.23 -30.45 3.68
CA VAL A 276 4.79 -30.25 3.88
C VAL A 276 4.29 -29.08 3.06
N LEU A 277 3.24 -29.31 2.29
CA LEU A 277 2.69 -28.26 1.43
C LEU A 277 1.85 -27.27 2.25
N ALA A 278 2.22 -26.01 2.12
CA ALA A 278 1.61 -24.89 2.82
C ALA A 278 0.73 -24.04 1.90
N THR A 279 -0.43 -23.63 2.40
CA THR A 279 -1.21 -22.56 1.79
C THR A 279 -0.47 -21.24 1.88
N ARG A 280 -0.94 -20.24 1.11
CA ARG A 280 -0.34 -18.90 1.10
C ARG A 280 -0.38 -18.26 2.49
N ASP A 281 -1.53 -18.32 3.16
CA ASP A 281 -1.71 -17.73 4.48
C ASP A 281 -0.86 -18.43 5.54
N GLU A 282 -0.76 -19.77 5.49
CA GLU A 282 0.14 -20.55 6.35
C GLU A 282 1.60 -20.16 6.13
N MET A 283 2.03 -19.99 4.87
CA MET A 283 3.38 -19.52 4.58
C MET A 283 3.63 -18.12 5.15
N GLU A 284 2.71 -17.16 4.96
CA GLU A 284 2.88 -15.81 5.53
C GLU A 284 2.98 -15.85 7.06
N PHE A 285 2.21 -16.73 7.72
CA PHE A 285 2.34 -16.99 9.15
C PHE A 285 3.74 -17.52 9.51
N PHE A 286 4.24 -18.58 8.86
CA PHE A 286 5.55 -19.14 9.19
C PHE A 286 6.70 -18.18 8.94
N TRP A 287 6.63 -17.39 7.86
CA TRP A 287 7.64 -16.37 7.58
C TRP A 287 7.69 -15.30 8.67
N LYS A 288 6.53 -14.87 9.16
CA LYS A 288 6.42 -13.91 10.25
C LYS A 288 6.98 -14.47 11.57
N GLU A 289 6.74 -15.74 11.88
CA GLU A 289 7.21 -16.35 13.14
C GLU A 289 8.71 -16.71 13.10
N VAL A 290 9.24 -17.19 11.97
CA VAL A 290 10.63 -17.70 11.86
C VAL A 290 11.65 -16.61 11.48
N TYR A 291 11.27 -15.63 10.65
CA TYR A 291 12.16 -14.57 10.17
C TYR A 291 11.74 -13.14 10.55
N PRO A 292 11.19 -12.86 11.75
CA PRO A 292 10.64 -11.54 12.07
C PRO A 292 11.68 -10.43 11.99
N SER A 293 12.92 -10.70 12.43
CA SER A 293 13.99 -9.70 12.47
C SER A 293 14.47 -9.35 11.05
N GLU A 294 14.64 -10.35 10.20
CA GLU A 294 15.12 -10.20 8.83
C GLU A 294 14.09 -9.48 7.96
N LEU A 295 12.81 -9.84 8.06
CA LEU A 295 11.73 -9.13 7.37
C LEU A 295 11.65 -7.66 7.82
N MET A 296 11.90 -7.39 9.10
CA MET A 296 11.93 -6.02 9.61
C MET A 296 13.14 -5.23 9.12
N VAL A 297 14.33 -5.84 9.09
CA VAL A 297 15.55 -5.21 8.56
C VAL A 297 15.41 -4.94 7.07
N GLU A 298 14.87 -5.89 6.29
CA GLU A 298 14.61 -5.71 4.86
C GLU A 298 13.65 -4.54 4.62
N SER A 299 12.57 -4.43 5.40
CA SER A 299 11.55 -3.40 5.19
C SER A 299 11.93 -2.00 5.69
N THR A 300 12.84 -1.89 6.66
CA THR A 300 13.20 -0.59 7.29
C THR A 300 14.63 -0.12 7.05
N GLN A 301 15.60 -1.03 6.97
CA GLN A 301 17.03 -0.68 7.01
C GLN A 301 17.79 -1.00 5.73
N LYS A 302 17.24 -1.81 4.81
CA LYS A 302 17.98 -2.24 3.61
C LYS A 302 18.57 -1.07 2.80
N LEU A 303 17.75 -0.08 2.46
CA LEU A 303 18.21 1.11 1.74
C LEU A 303 19.26 1.90 2.54
N VAL A 304 19.09 2.00 3.86
CA VAL A 304 20.04 2.70 4.77
C VAL A 304 21.39 1.98 4.79
N ASN A 305 21.39 0.66 4.88
CA ASN A 305 22.58 -0.16 4.99
C ASN A 305 23.36 -0.24 3.68
N GLU A 306 22.66 -0.44 2.56
CA GLU A 306 23.30 -0.66 1.26
C GLU A 306 23.55 0.64 0.47
N GLN A 307 22.68 1.64 0.62
CA GLN A 307 22.75 2.91 -0.11
C GLN A 307 22.44 4.12 0.78
N PRO A 308 23.19 4.37 1.86
CA PRO A 308 22.89 5.43 2.83
C PRO A 308 22.78 6.82 2.21
N GLN A 309 23.56 7.11 1.16
CA GLN A 309 23.53 8.36 0.41
C GLN A 309 22.16 8.65 -0.25
N ASN A 310 21.34 7.63 -0.47
CA ASN A 310 20.05 7.67 -1.13
C ASN A 310 18.86 7.63 -0.15
N SER A 311 19.08 7.57 1.17
CA SER A 311 18.02 7.58 2.17
C SER A 311 17.99 8.88 3.00
N ALA A 312 16.79 9.36 3.33
CA ALA A 312 16.48 10.50 4.16
C ALA A 312 16.75 10.29 5.66
N HIS A 313 17.16 9.09 6.11
CA HIS A 313 17.47 8.78 7.51
C HIS A 313 18.43 9.80 8.18
N VAL A 314 19.28 10.47 7.41
CA VAL A 314 20.01 11.68 7.82
C VAL A 314 19.46 12.89 7.08
N THR A 315 18.76 13.79 7.78
CA THR A 315 18.17 14.99 7.16
C THR A 315 19.23 15.97 6.66
N PHE A 316 20.19 16.35 7.52
CA PHE A 316 21.28 17.25 7.17
C PHE A 316 22.62 16.55 7.40
N THR A 317 23.43 16.46 6.35
CA THR A 317 24.81 15.96 6.51
C THR A 317 25.71 17.05 7.07
N LYS A 318 26.81 16.66 7.76
CA LYS A 318 27.80 17.62 8.28
C LYS A 318 28.32 18.57 7.19
N PRO A 319 28.72 18.12 5.98
CA PRO A 319 29.17 19.03 4.92
C PRO A 319 28.10 20.02 4.47
N GLN A 320 26.82 19.60 4.40
CA GLN A 320 25.72 20.50 4.06
C GLN A 320 25.52 21.56 5.13
N LEU A 321 25.54 21.18 6.41
CA LEU A 321 25.41 22.12 7.51
C LEU A 321 26.59 23.09 7.56
N THR A 322 27.83 22.60 7.41
CA THR A 322 29.03 23.45 7.34
C THR A 322 28.94 24.43 6.18
N THR A 323 28.52 23.97 4.99
CA THR A 323 28.32 24.85 3.82
C THR A 323 27.25 25.90 4.10
N ALA A 324 26.11 25.51 4.68
CA ALA A 324 25.05 26.44 5.04
C ALA A 324 25.51 27.49 6.06
N VAL A 325 26.29 27.09 7.07
CA VAL A 325 26.87 27.99 8.08
C VAL A 325 27.88 28.94 7.45
N ILE A 326 28.75 28.46 6.55
CA ILE A 326 29.70 29.31 5.81
C ILE A 326 28.94 30.32 4.94
N CYS A 327 27.96 29.88 4.16
CA CYS A 327 27.13 30.77 3.33
C CYS A 327 26.40 31.81 4.19
N LEU A 328 25.84 31.41 5.32
CA LEU A 328 25.19 32.32 6.26
C LEU A 328 26.18 33.32 6.85
N PHE A 329 27.37 32.88 7.25
CA PHE A 329 28.43 33.75 7.77
C PHE A 329 28.87 34.77 6.71
N VAL A 330 29.14 34.33 5.48
CA VAL A 330 29.50 35.21 4.36
C VAL A 330 28.39 36.22 4.07
N PHE A 331 27.12 35.78 4.08
CA PHE A 331 25.98 36.67 3.90
C PHE A 331 25.89 37.72 5.02
N LEU A 332 26.01 37.32 6.29
CA LEU A 332 25.98 38.23 7.43
C LEU A 332 27.14 39.24 7.41
N VAL A 333 28.36 38.78 7.08
CA VAL A 333 29.53 39.66 6.92
C VAL A 333 29.30 40.65 5.77
N SER A 334 28.77 40.19 4.64
CA SER A 334 28.45 41.05 3.48
C SER A 334 27.40 42.10 3.83
N LEU A 335 26.39 41.74 4.65
CA LEU A 335 25.41 42.69 5.17
C LEU A 335 26.05 43.75 6.08
N VAL A 336 27.05 43.39 6.90
CA VAL A 336 27.75 44.37 7.76
C VAL A 336 28.61 45.32 6.92
N ILE A 337 29.25 44.82 5.86
CA ILE A 337 30.12 45.63 4.98
C ILE A 337 29.29 46.57 4.10
N ASP A 338 28.29 46.02 3.40
CA ASP A 338 27.45 46.76 2.45
C ASP A 338 26.08 46.09 2.33
N TRP A 339 25.19 46.38 3.29
CA TRP A 339 23.86 45.80 3.33
C TRP A 339 23.04 46.08 2.07
N TYR A 340 23.21 47.25 1.46
CA TYR A 340 22.39 47.69 0.33
C TYR A 340 22.71 46.89 -0.93
N HIS A 341 23.97 46.85 -1.35
CA HIS A 341 24.36 46.08 -2.54
C HIS A 341 24.23 44.57 -2.30
N THR A 342 24.46 44.09 -1.08
CA THR A 342 24.27 42.68 -0.73
C THR A 342 22.82 42.24 -0.94
N LEU A 343 21.84 43.01 -0.46
CA LEU A 343 20.43 42.68 -0.65
C LEU A 343 20.00 42.78 -2.12
N ILE A 344 20.52 43.75 -2.88
CA ILE A 344 20.29 43.84 -4.33
C ILE A 344 20.83 42.59 -5.02
N PHE A 345 22.07 42.19 -4.74
CA PHE A 345 22.68 40.99 -5.32
C PHE A 345 21.86 39.73 -5.04
N MET A 346 21.41 39.56 -3.79
CA MET A 346 20.52 38.45 -3.42
C MET A 346 19.20 38.49 -4.18
N ASN A 347 18.58 39.67 -4.30
CA ASN A 347 17.36 39.81 -5.08
C ASN A 347 17.59 39.46 -6.55
N VAL A 348 18.68 39.93 -7.17
CA VAL A 348 19.04 39.57 -8.55
C VAL A 348 19.18 38.06 -8.72
N ALA A 349 19.89 37.39 -7.79
CA ALA A 349 20.06 35.95 -7.83
C ALA A 349 18.73 35.20 -7.73
N VAL A 350 17.84 35.63 -6.82
CA VAL A 350 16.49 35.05 -6.67
C VAL A 350 15.65 35.27 -7.92
N GLN A 351 15.68 36.46 -8.52
CA GLN A 351 14.92 36.76 -9.74
C GLN A 351 15.42 35.96 -10.95
N ILE A 352 16.73 35.82 -11.14
CA ILE A 352 17.27 34.95 -12.20
C ILE A 352 16.85 33.49 -11.98
N PHE A 353 16.92 33.01 -10.74
CA PHE A 353 16.47 31.67 -10.38
C PHE A 353 14.98 31.50 -10.68
N TYR A 354 14.12 32.40 -10.19
CA TYR A 354 12.67 32.36 -10.37
C TYR A 354 12.31 32.35 -11.86
N PHE A 355 12.86 33.27 -12.64
CA PHE A 355 12.60 33.40 -14.08
C PHE A 355 12.98 32.12 -14.82
N SER A 356 14.18 31.60 -14.52
CA SER A 356 14.68 30.36 -15.12
C SER A 356 13.74 29.20 -14.81
N MET A 357 13.33 29.03 -13.55
CA MET A 357 12.42 27.95 -13.16
C MET A 357 11.05 28.08 -13.82
N THR A 358 10.49 29.30 -13.92
CA THR A 358 9.21 29.56 -14.58
C THR A 358 9.28 29.26 -16.08
N VAL A 359 10.31 29.72 -16.78
CA VAL A 359 10.49 29.45 -18.22
C VAL A 359 10.65 27.95 -18.47
N PHE A 360 11.50 27.27 -17.70
CA PHE A 360 11.68 25.82 -17.84
C PHE A 360 10.37 25.06 -17.56
N LYS A 361 9.64 25.41 -16.51
CA LYS A 361 8.35 24.77 -16.19
C LYS A 361 7.32 24.99 -17.29
N PHE A 362 7.27 26.19 -17.86
CA PHE A 362 6.40 26.45 -19.01
C PHE A 362 6.82 25.64 -20.24
N MET A 363 8.13 25.54 -20.53
CA MET A 363 8.61 24.69 -21.62
C MET A 363 8.17 23.23 -21.41
N ILE A 364 8.34 22.67 -20.20
CA ILE A 364 7.87 21.32 -19.87
C ILE A 364 6.38 21.17 -20.20
N VAL A 365 5.53 22.08 -19.73
CA VAL A 365 4.08 22.07 -20.05
C VAL A 365 3.82 22.07 -21.56
N MET A 366 4.55 22.87 -22.34
CA MET A 366 4.42 22.92 -23.79
C MET A 366 4.86 21.63 -24.50
N PHE A 367 5.79 20.86 -23.93
CA PHE A 367 6.10 19.51 -24.44
C PHE A 367 5.00 18.52 -24.11
N GLY A 368 4.31 18.71 -22.97
CA GLY A 368 3.20 17.87 -22.53
C GLY A 368 1.92 18.01 -23.36
N THR A 369 1.71 19.14 -24.05
CA THR A 369 0.54 19.34 -24.92
C THR A 369 0.61 18.60 -26.26
N ARG A 370 1.74 17.95 -26.56
CA ARG A 370 1.89 17.20 -27.81
C ARG A 370 1.02 15.93 -27.78
N ASN A 371 0.42 15.57 -28.92
CA ASN A 371 -0.50 14.43 -29.01
C ASN A 371 0.12 13.09 -28.53
N ASN A 372 1.42 12.89 -28.77
CA ASN A 372 2.16 11.69 -28.37
C ASN A 372 2.95 11.90 -27.07
N ALA A 373 2.62 12.93 -26.28
CA ALA A 373 3.33 13.24 -25.04
C ALA A 373 3.15 12.17 -23.97
N GLN A 374 2.17 11.27 -24.12
CA GLN A 374 1.76 10.25 -23.17
C GLN A 374 1.34 8.98 -23.91
N MET A 375 1.36 7.85 -23.23
CA MET A 375 0.96 6.57 -23.82
C MET A 375 -0.55 6.41 -23.78
N ARG A 376 -1.16 6.37 -24.96
CA ARG A 376 -2.59 6.14 -25.14
C ARG A 376 -2.79 4.76 -25.76
N PHE A 377 -3.85 4.09 -25.31
CA PHE A 377 -4.31 2.82 -25.84
C PHE A 377 -5.80 2.91 -26.11
N THR A 378 -6.24 2.40 -27.25
CA THR A 378 -7.68 2.28 -27.53
C THR A 378 -8.26 1.07 -26.81
N LYS A 379 -9.58 1.04 -26.67
CA LYS A 379 -10.26 -0.10 -26.03
C LYS A 379 -10.02 -1.39 -26.82
N GLU A 380 -10.02 -1.31 -28.15
CA GLU A 380 -9.78 -2.44 -29.05
C GLU A 380 -8.36 -3.00 -28.89
N GLU A 381 -7.36 -2.12 -28.72
CA GLU A 381 -5.97 -2.55 -28.46
C GLU A 381 -5.86 -3.34 -27.15
N ILE A 382 -6.64 -2.97 -26.13
CA ILE A 382 -6.64 -3.62 -24.82
C ILE A 382 -7.46 -4.92 -24.82
N ASP A 383 -8.63 -4.92 -25.46
CA ASP A 383 -9.52 -6.08 -25.53
C ASP A 383 -8.92 -7.25 -26.33
N VAL A 384 -7.98 -6.97 -27.26
CA VAL A 384 -7.28 -7.98 -28.07
C VAL A 384 -6.08 -8.61 -27.34
N ILE A 385 -5.66 -8.09 -26.19
CA ILE A 385 -4.54 -8.66 -25.42
C ILE A 385 -4.89 -10.10 -25.00
N ASP A 386 -4.03 -11.03 -25.39
CA ASP A 386 -4.15 -12.43 -24.99
C ASP A 386 -3.92 -12.57 -23.48
N GLU A 387 -4.98 -12.87 -22.73
CA GLU A 387 -4.90 -13.01 -21.28
C GLU A 387 -3.91 -14.10 -20.83
N ARG A 388 -3.55 -15.04 -21.71
CA ARG A 388 -2.51 -16.05 -21.44
C ARG A 388 -1.12 -15.44 -21.27
N THR A 389 -0.82 -14.35 -21.96
CA THR A 389 0.49 -13.68 -21.90
C THR A 389 0.60 -12.70 -20.73
N LEU A 390 -0.51 -12.34 -20.09
CA LEU A 390 -0.51 -11.47 -18.93
C LEU A 390 0.27 -12.10 -17.76
N PRO A 391 1.19 -11.38 -17.10
CA PRO A 391 1.93 -11.93 -15.96
C PRO A 391 1.09 -11.92 -14.67
N VAL A 392 1.64 -12.47 -13.57
CA VAL A 392 1.06 -12.20 -12.25
C VAL A 392 1.28 -10.74 -11.89
N TYR A 393 0.27 -10.09 -11.33
CA TYR A 393 0.29 -8.67 -10.95
C TYR A 393 0.06 -8.53 -9.44
N THR A 394 1.01 -7.92 -8.72
CA THR A 394 0.85 -7.61 -7.30
C THR A 394 0.20 -6.24 -7.10
N ILE A 395 -0.84 -6.17 -6.28
CA ILE A 395 -1.45 -4.93 -5.82
C ILE A 395 -1.16 -4.79 -4.33
N LEU A 396 -0.44 -3.75 -3.93
CA LEU A 396 -0.19 -3.42 -2.52
C LEU A 396 -1.21 -2.37 -2.07
N VAL A 397 -1.94 -2.66 -1.00
CA VAL A 397 -2.90 -1.72 -0.41
C VAL A 397 -2.56 -1.48 1.06
N PRO A 398 -1.75 -0.46 1.38
CA PRO A 398 -1.49 -0.05 2.75
C PRO A 398 -2.71 0.67 3.33
N MET A 399 -3.15 0.26 4.51
CA MET A 399 -4.27 0.89 5.23
C MET A 399 -3.96 0.98 6.72
N TYR A 400 -4.37 2.10 7.35
CA TYR A 400 -4.16 2.28 8.79
C TYR A 400 -5.28 3.08 9.44
N LYS A 401 -6.10 2.41 10.24
CA LYS A 401 -7.29 2.95 10.93
C LYS A 401 -8.31 3.52 9.95
N GLU A 402 -8.65 2.72 8.94
CA GLU A 402 -9.52 3.04 7.78
C GLU A 402 -10.47 1.88 7.46
N SER A 403 -10.94 1.15 8.49
CA SER A 403 -11.84 0.00 8.37
C SER A 403 -13.10 0.30 7.55
N GLU A 404 -13.65 1.51 7.67
CA GLU A 404 -14.85 1.95 6.94
C GLU A 404 -14.69 1.95 5.41
N VAL A 405 -13.46 2.05 4.89
CA VAL A 405 -13.18 2.13 3.45
C VAL A 405 -13.04 0.74 2.81
N ILE A 406 -12.79 -0.30 3.61
CA ILE A 406 -12.49 -1.66 3.14
C ILE A 406 -13.54 -2.22 2.17
N PRO A 407 -14.87 -2.11 2.39
CA PRO A 407 -15.84 -2.61 1.43
C PRO A 407 -15.71 -1.96 0.05
N HIS A 408 -15.56 -0.63 0.02
CA HIS A 408 -15.41 0.13 -1.22
C HIS A 408 -14.09 -0.19 -1.94
N LEU A 409 -13.01 -0.37 -1.19
CA LEU A 409 -11.72 -0.81 -1.73
C LEU A 409 -11.88 -2.14 -2.49
N LEU A 410 -12.53 -3.12 -1.86
CA LEU A 410 -12.72 -4.43 -2.46
C LEU A 410 -13.59 -4.34 -3.73
N ASP A 411 -14.68 -3.57 -3.69
CA ASP A 411 -15.52 -3.32 -4.87
C ASP A 411 -14.72 -2.74 -6.05
N ASN A 412 -13.77 -1.83 -5.78
CA ASN A 412 -12.92 -1.24 -6.83
C ASN A 412 -11.93 -2.26 -7.40
N ILE A 413 -11.31 -3.08 -6.56
CA ILE A 413 -10.37 -4.14 -7.00
C ILE A 413 -11.12 -5.24 -7.77
N GLU A 414 -12.35 -5.58 -7.38
CA GLU A 414 -13.18 -6.52 -8.12
C GLU A 414 -13.51 -6.02 -9.54
N GLN A 415 -13.65 -4.70 -9.74
CA GLN A 415 -13.92 -4.11 -11.05
C GLN A 415 -12.70 -4.10 -12.00
N ILE A 416 -11.49 -4.35 -11.50
CA ILE A 416 -10.30 -4.42 -12.35
C ILE A 416 -10.42 -5.60 -13.31
N ASP A 417 -10.36 -5.29 -14.61
CA ASP A 417 -10.35 -6.21 -15.73
C ASP A 417 -8.94 -6.82 -15.89
N TYR A 418 -8.69 -7.82 -15.05
CA TYR A 418 -7.51 -8.65 -15.09
C TYR A 418 -7.88 -10.06 -14.59
N PRO A 419 -7.30 -11.15 -15.12
CA PRO A 419 -7.60 -12.49 -14.63
C PRO A 419 -7.34 -12.59 -13.12
N LYS A 420 -8.38 -12.84 -12.31
CA LYS A 420 -8.27 -12.88 -10.84
C LYS A 420 -7.27 -13.93 -10.34
N SER A 421 -7.12 -15.04 -11.08
CA SER A 421 -6.10 -16.07 -10.84
C SER A 421 -4.65 -15.59 -11.02
N LYS A 422 -4.43 -14.44 -11.67
CA LYS A 422 -3.13 -13.79 -11.87
C LYS A 422 -2.99 -12.52 -11.03
N LEU A 423 -3.89 -12.25 -10.09
CA LEU A 423 -3.74 -11.17 -9.13
C LEU A 423 -3.11 -11.67 -7.83
N ASP A 424 -2.32 -10.79 -7.21
CA ASP A 424 -1.70 -10.96 -5.90
C ASP A 424 -1.98 -9.69 -5.09
N VAL A 425 -3.17 -9.60 -4.49
CA VAL A 425 -3.64 -8.44 -3.75
C VAL A 425 -3.20 -8.57 -2.30
N ARG A 426 -2.35 -7.67 -1.83
CA ARG A 426 -1.76 -7.71 -0.48
C ARG A 426 -2.28 -6.53 0.32
N LEU A 427 -3.16 -6.81 1.28
CA LEU A 427 -3.74 -5.82 2.19
C LEU A 427 -2.79 -5.66 3.38
N LEU A 428 -2.19 -4.49 3.53
CA LEU A 428 -1.14 -4.22 4.51
C LEU A 428 -1.73 -3.44 5.68
N ILE A 429 -1.92 -4.11 6.80
CA ILE A 429 -2.52 -3.56 8.03
C ILE A 429 -1.50 -3.52 9.14
N GLU A 430 -1.48 -2.45 9.92
CA GLU A 430 -0.60 -2.35 11.09
C GLU A 430 -1.09 -3.26 12.22
N GLN A 431 -0.15 -3.82 13.00
CA GLN A 431 -0.46 -4.75 14.09
C GLN A 431 -1.45 -4.21 15.14
N ASP A 432 -1.48 -2.89 15.35
CA ASP A 432 -2.39 -2.22 16.30
C ASP A 432 -3.75 -1.81 15.68
N ASP A 433 -4.00 -2.13 14.41
CA ASP A 433 -5.30 -1.96 13.76
C ASP A 433 -6.15 -3.23 13.89
N VAL A 434 -6.62 -3.48 15.11
CA VAL A 434 -7.38 -4.70 15.47
C VAL A 434 -8.73 -4.74 14.76
N GLU A 435 -9.36 -3.59 14.53
CA GLU A 435 -10.67 -3.49 13.86
C GLU A 435 -10.58 -3.97 12.40
N ALA A 436 -9.59 -3.49 11.65
CA ALA A 436 -9.37 -3.95 10.28
C ALA A 436 -9.02 -5.44 10.21
N GLN A 437 -8.22 -5.95 11.17
CA GLN A 437 -7.88 -7.38 11.26
C GLN A 437 -9.12 -8.27 11.44
N LEU A 438 -10.02 -7.90 12.35
CA LEU A 438 -11.25 -8.64 12.60
C LEU A 438 -12.18 -8.60 11.39
N LEU A 439 -12.39 -7.41 10.81
CA LEU A 439 -13.25 -7.24 9.66
C LEU A 439 -12.77 -8.09 8.46
N LEU A 440 -11.50 -8.01 8.11
CA LEU A 440 -10.94 -8.79 6.99
C LEU A 440 -11.01 -10.30 7.22
N LYS A 441 -10.88 -10.75 8.47
CA LYS A 441 -11.04 -12.16 8.84
C LYS A 441 -12.48 -12.65 8.64
N GLU A 442 -13.48 -11.81 8.94
CA GLU A 442 -14.90 -12.14 8.76
C GLU A 442 -15.33 -12.16 7.29
N MET A 443 -14.69 -11.38 6.42
CA MET A 443 -15.09 -11.25 5.00
C MET A 443 -14.79 -12.49 4.14
N ASN A 444 -13.99 -13.45 4.63
CA ASN A 444 -13.60 -14.68 3.92
C ASN A 444 -13.19 -14.41 2.46
N LEU A 445 -12.15 -13.58 2.31
CA LEU A 445 -11.68 -13.12 1.01
C LEU A 445 -11.09 -14.27 0.18
N PRO A 446 -11.21 -14.23 -1.15
CA PRO A 446 -10.65 -15.28 -1.99
C PRO A 446 -9.10 -15.29 -1.93
N PRO A 447 -8.44 -16.42 -2.18
CA PRO A 447 -6.98 -16.62 -1.93
C PRO A 447 -6.00 -15.82 -2.78
N TYR A 448 -6.50 -14.96 -3.68
CA TYR A 448 -5.67 -13.96 -4.36
C TYR A 448 -5.58 -12.65 -3.57
N TYR A 449 -6.36 -12.50 -2.49
CA TYR A 449 -6.10 -11.56 -1.40
C TYR A 449 -5.23 -12.22 -0.34
N THR A 450 -4.31 -11.46 0.22
CA THR A 450 -3.47 -11.85 1.35
C THR A 450 -3.43 -10.71 2.35
N THR A 451 -3.90 -10.98 3.56
CA THR A 451 -3.90 -9.99 4.65
C THR A 451 -2.59 -10.08 5.41
N ILE A 452 -1.81 -9.00 5.38
CA ILE A 452 -0.47 -8.93 5.99
C ILE A 452 -0.51 -7.99 7.18
N VAL A 453 -0.31 -8.56 8.36
CA VAL A 453 -0.17 -7.80 9.60
C VAL A 453 1.28 -7.36 9.74
N VAL A 454 1.54 -6.09 9.46
CA VAL A 454 2.85 -5.45 9.55
C VAL A 454 3.21 -5.27 11.04
N PRO A 455 4.31 -5.87 11.53
CA PRO A 455 4.71 -5.76 12.93
C PRO A 455 5.01 -4.31 13.35
N HIS A 456 4.78 -3.99 14.62
CA HIS A 456 5.11 -2.67 15.14
C HIS A 456 6.62 -2.40 15.09
N SER A 457 7.00 -1.25 14.51
CA SER A 457 8.38 -0.74 14.54
C SER A 457 8.41 0.75 14.16
N LEU A 458 9.54 1.41 14.41
CA LEU A 458 9.82 2.76 13.94
C LEU A 458 10.80 2.73 12.76
N PRO A 459 10.60 3.54 11.70
CA PRO A 459 9.46 4.44 11.49
C PRO A 459 8.18 3.67 11.11
N LYS A 460 7.02 4.15 11.60
CA LYS A 460 5.70 3.62 11.24
C LYS A 460 5.15 4.41 10.06
N THR A 461 5.36 3.92 8.85
CA THR A 461 5.09 4.66 7.60
C THR A 461 4.53 3.74 6.51
N LYS A 462 3.79 4.32 5.56
CA LYS A 462 3.33 3.67 4.33
C LYS A 462 4.48 2.96 3.59
N PRO A 463 5.63 3.60 3.30
CA PRO A 463 6.79 2.94 2.68
C PRO A 463 7.28 1.68 3.40
N LYS A 464 7.33 1.68 4.74
CA LYS A 464 7.69 0.48 5.51
C LYS A 464 6.68 -0.65 5.24
N ALA A 465 5.39 -0.37 5.35
CA ALA A 465 4.35 -1.37 5.12
C ALA A 465 4.45 -1.94 3.69
N CYS A 466 4.59 -1.07 2.69
CA CYS A 466 4.79 -1.47 1.30
C CYS A 466 6.04 -2.33 1.12
N ASN A 467 7.19 -1.95 1.69
CA ASN A 467 8.41 -2.75 1.64
C ASN A 467 8.22 -4.12 2.28
N TYR A 468 7.52 -4.21 3.42
CA TYR A 468 7.21 -5.48 4.09
C TYR A 468 6.32 -6.37 3.21
N GLY A 469 5.27 -5.79 2.61
CA GLY A 469 4.40 -6.48 1.65
C GLY A 469 5.14 -6.95 0.39
N LEU A 470 6.19 -6.24 -0.03
CA LEU A 470 6.97 -6.51 -1.24
C LEU A 470 7.87 -7.75 -1.13
N ILE A 471 8.30 -8.12 0.09
CA ILE A 471 9.31 -9.18 0.32
C ILE A 471 8.88 -10.47 -0.37
N ARG A 472 7.63 -10.89 -0.12
CA ARG A 472 7.02 -12.12 -0.65
C ARG A 472 5.98 -11.88 -1.75
N ALA A 473 5.93 -10.68 -2.30
CA ALA A 473 5.10 -10.38 -3.47
C ALA A 473 5.53 -11.23 -4.69
N ARG A 474 4.54 -11.71 -5.45
CA ARG A 474 4.74 -12.73 -6.50
C ARG A 474 4.66 -12.17 -7.92
N GLY A 475 4.15 -10.96 -8.08
CA GLY A 475 3.94 -10.35 -9.39
C GLY A 475 5.24 -10.04 -10.12
N GLU A 476 5.19 -10.13 -11.45
CA GLU A 476 6.22 -9.53 -12.30
C GLU A 476 6.14 -8.00 -12.22
N TYR A 477 4.92 -7.48 -12.12
CA TYR A 477 4.63 -6.07 -11.90
C TYR A 477 3.99 -5.86 -10.53
N VAL A 478 4.20 -4.68 -9.97
CA VAL A 478 3.61 -4.25 -8.70
C VAL A 478 3.05 -2.84 -8.81
N VAL A 479 1.90 -2.61 -8.19
CA VAL A 479 1.29 -1.28 -8.03
C VAL A 479 0.94 -1.04 -6.58
N ILE A 480 0.99 0.23 -6.15
CA ILE A 480 0.39 0.66 -4.90
C ILE A 480 -0.92 1.37 -5.20
N TYR A 481 -1.98 0.99 -4.47
CA TYR A 481 -3.23 1.75 -4.38
C TYR A 481 -3.48 2.16 -2.92
N ASP A 482 -3.94 3.38 -2.70
CA ASP A 482 -4.50 3.80 -1.43
C ASP A 482 -5.91 3.22 -1.26
N ALA A 483 -6.42 3.15 -0.04
CA ALA A 483 -7.66 2.43 0.26
C ALA A 483 -8.89 3.04 -0.46
N GLU A 484 -8.88 4.35 -0.70
CA GLU A 484 -9.97 5.07 -1.39
C GLU A 484 -9.87 5.06 -2.92
N ASP A 485 -8.77 4.56 -3.48
CA ASP A 485 -8.47 4.69 -4.90
C ASP A 485 -9.45 3.93 -5.79
N ARG A 486 -9.76 4.55 -6.92
CA ARG A 486 -10.61 3.99 -7.98
C ARG A 486 -9.87 4.02 -9.31
N PRO A 487 -8.98 3.06 -9.58
CA PRO A 487 -8.33 2.96 -10.89
C PRO A 487 -9.37 2.62 -11.97
N ASP A 488 -9.13 3.07 -13.21
CA ASP A 488 -9.87 2.57 -14.37
C ASP A 488 -9.76 1.04 -14.42
N SER A 489 -10.84 0.35 -14.79
CA SER A 489 -10.91 -1.11 -14.77
C SER A 489 -9.82 -1.77 -15.63
N ASP A 490 -9.44 -1.16 -16.75
CA ASP A 490 -8.46 -1.68 -17.70
C ASP A 490 -7.01 -1.21 -17.44
N GLN A 491 -6.76 -0.52 -16.32
CA GLN A 491 -5.48 0.10 -16.01
C GLN A 491 -4.31 -0.91 -16.02
N LEU A 492 -4.47 -2.09 -15.43
CA LEU A 492 -3.41 -3.10 -15.39
C LEU A 492 -3.04 -3.62 -16.79
N LYS A 493 -4.03 -3.80 -17.67
CA LYS A 493 -3.79 -4.21 -19.07
C LYS A 493 -3.10 -3.09 -19.87
N LYS A 494 -3.53 -1.84 -19.70
CA LYS A 494 -2.86 -0.66 -20.31
C LYS A 494 -1.41 -0.53 -19.86
N VAL A 495 -1.14 -0.78 -18.59
CA VAL A 495 0.22 -0.74 -18.04
C VAL A 495 1.07 -1.89 -18.58
N HIS A 496 0.54 -3.10 -18.67
CA HIS A 496 1.25 -4.20 -19.32
C HIS A 496 1.59 -3.87 -20.78
N ALA A 497 0.62 -3.37 -21.55
CA ALA A 497 0.86 -2.92 -22.93
C ALA A 497 1.90 -1.79 -22.99
N ALA A 498 1.91 -0.88 -22.00
CA ALA A 498 2.91 0.17 -21.88
C ALA A 498 4.32 -0.37 -21.62
N PHE A 499 4.49 -1.37 -20.75
CA PHE A 499 5.78 -2.01 -20.53
C PHE A 499 6.26 -2.76 -21.78
N VAL A 500 5.37 -3.46 -22.50
CA VAL A 500 5.71 -4.17 -23.74
C VAL A 500 6.12 -3.21 -24.87
N LYS A 501 5.48 -2.04 -24.95
CA LYS A 501 5.76 -1.04 -26.00
C LYS A 501 7.01 -0.19 -25.72
N ASN A 502 7.43 -0.06 -24.47
CA ASN A 502 8.62 0.70 -24.10
C ASN A 502 9.90 -0.14 -24.20
N ALA A 503 11.04 0.57 -24.18
CA ALA A 503 12.34 -0.06 -24.00
C ALA A 503 12.43 -0.79 -22.64
N ASP A 504 13.30 -1.80 -22.56
CA ASP A 504 13.45 -2.63 -21.36
C ASP A 504 13.83 -1.83 -20.11
N ASN A 505 14.53 -0.69 -20.28
CA ASN A 505 14.91 0.21 -19.20
C ASN A 505 13.77 1.09 -18.66
N CYS A 506 12.55 1.01 -19.23
CA CYS A 506 11.36 1.60 -18.62
C CYS A 506 10.94 0.74 -17.42
N ALA A 507 11.23 1.24 -16.22
CA ALA A 507 11.03 0.51 -14.97
C ALA A 507 9.72 0.86 -14.27
N CYS A 508 9.17 2.04 -14.56
CA CYS A 508 7.94 2.52 -13.94
C CYS A 508 6.97 3.07 -14.99
N ILE A 509 5.68 2.76 -14.83
CA ILE A 509 4.58 3.41 -15.52
C ILE A 509 3.74 4.14 -14.48
N GLN A 510 3.57 5.45 -14.63
CA GLN A 510 2.70 6.28 -13.80
C GLN A 510 1.34 6.43 -14.49
N ALA A 511 0.27 6.00 -13.83
CA ALA A 511 -1.09 6.38 -14.21
C ALA A 511 -1.42 7.78 -13.67
N LYS A 512 -2.42 8.42 -14.26
CA LYS A 512 -2.84 9.77 -13.89
C LYS A 512 -3.72 9.73 -12.66
N LEU A 513 -3.69 10.82 -11.87
CA LEU A 513 -4.56 10.97 -10.70
C LEU A 513 -5.52 12.13 -10.93
N ASN A 514 -6.78 11.98 -10.51
CA ASN A 514 -7.76 13.07 -10.48
C ASN A 514 -8.82 12.83 -9.39
N TYR A 515 -9.69 13.82 -9.15
CA TYR A 515 -10.61 13.79 -8.01
C TYR A 515 -12.07 13.61 -8.40
N PHE A 516 -12.77 12.72 -7.69
CA PHE A 516 -14.20 12.48 -7.94
C PHE A 516 -15.13 13.51 -7.28
N ASN A 517 -14.70 14.22 -6.23
CA ASN A 517 -15.49 15.22 -5.47
C ASN A 517 -15.14 16.68 -5.85
N SER A 518 -14.79 16.92 -7.12
CA SER A 518 -14.36 18.23 -7.63
C SER A 518 -15.38 19.35 -7.43
N ASP A 519 -16.67 19.04 -7.31
CA ASP A 519 -17.77 20.00 -7.16
C ASP A 519 -18.10 20.38 -5.71
N GLN A 520 -17.53 19.67 -4.73
CA GLN A 520 -17.88 19.80 -3.31
C GLN A 520 -17.70 21.23 -2.75
N ASN A 521 -16.57 21.90 -2.99
CA ASN A 521 -16.34 23.29 -2.60
C ASN A 521 -15.21 23.95 -3.41
N LEU A 522 -14.89 25.21 -3.13
CA LEU A 522 -13.87 25.93 -3.91
C LEU A 522 -12.47 25.31 -3.77
N LEU A 523 -12.15 24.73 -2.62
CA LEU A 523 -10.86 24.07 -2.38
C LEU A 523 -10.72 22.80 -3.22
N THR A 524 -11.76 21.96 -3.31
CA THR A 524 -11.72 20.75 -4.13
C THR A 524 -11.62 21.07 -5.63
N ARG A 525 -12.24 22.17 -6.08
CA ARG A 525 -12.08 22.70 -7.45
C ARG A 525 -10.63 23.09 -7.74
N TRP A 526 -10.00 23.90 -6.88
CA TRP A 526 -8.59 24.27 -7.05
C TRP A 526 -7.65 23.08 -7.04
N PHE A 527 -7.91 22.10 -6.17
CA PHE A 527 -7.10 20.89 -6.11
C PHE A 527 -7.19 20.08 -7.42
N THR A 528 -8.40 19.98 -7.97
CA THR A 528 -8.68 19.34 -9.27
C THR A 528 -7.96 20.04 -10.43
N HIS A 529 -7.93 21.38 -10.43
CA HIS A 529 -7.18 22.14 -11.45
C HIS A 529 -5.68 21.85 -11.41
N GLU A 530 -5.09 21.85 -10.21
CA GLU A 530 -3.66 21.58 -10.04
C GLU A 530 -3.31 20.17 -10.51
N TYR A 531 -4.09 19.16 -10.11
CA TYR A 531 -3.87 17.76 -10.51
C TYR A 531 -4.03 17.59 -12.03
N SER A 532 -5.05 18.22 -12.62
CA SER A 532 -5.26 18.15 -14.08
C SER A 532 -4.07 18.75 -14.84
N MET A 533 -3.56 19.91 -14.41
CA MET A 533 -2.34 20.49 -15.01
C MET A 533 -1.11 19.61 -14.77
N TRP A 534 -0.96 19.05 -13.57
CA TRP A 534 0.19 18.23 -13.21
C TRP A 534 0.25 16.93 -14.03
N PHE A 535 -0.83 16.13 -14.05
CA PHE A 535 -0.85 14.80 -14.67
C PHE A 535 -1.11 14.82 -16.19
N GLU A 536 -1.83 15.81 -16.73
CA GLU A 536 -2.10 15.87 -18.18
C GLU A 536 -1.05 16.67 -18.95
N LEU A 537 -0.45 17.69 -18.33
CA LEU A 537 0.48 18.59 -19.02
C LEU A 537 1.90 18.42 -18.50
N LEU A 538 2.11 18.57 -17.20
CA LEU A 538 3.47 18.67 -16.68
C LEU A 538 4.22 17.34 -16.78
N LEU A 539 3.70 16.25 -16.20
CA LEU A 539 4.40 14.96 -16.18
C LEU A 539 4.63 14.36 -17.59
N PRO A 540 3.67 14.41 -18.53
CA PRO A 540 3.93 14.03 -19.93
C PRO A 540 5.06 14.86 -20.55
N GLY A 541 5.12 16.16 -20.25
CA GLY A 541 6.23 17.03 -20.66
C GLY A 541 7.58 16.62 -20.09
N VAL A 542 7.62 16.24 -18.81
CA VAL A 542 8.84 15.74 -18.13
C VAL A 542 9.31 14.44 -18.79
N MET A 543 8.37 13.53 -19.10
CA MET A 543 8.68 12.29 -19.85
C MET A 543 9.27 12.60 -21.23
N GLN A 544 8.66 13.49 -22.00
CA GLN A 544 9.13 13.86 -23.35
C GLN A 544 10.53 14.49 -23.35
N LEU A 545 10.87 15.21 -22.29
CA LEU A 545 12.18 15.82 -22.12
C LEU A 545 13.24 14.84 -21.57
N ASN A 546 12.83 13.62 -21.22
CA ASN A 546 13.67 12.59 -20.60
C ASN A 546 14.47 13.14 -19.41
N ILE A 547 13.76 13.78 -18.47
CA ILE A 547 14.30 14.29 -17.21
C ILE A 547 13.66 13.55 -16.02
N PRO A 548 14.25 13.59 -14.81
CA PRO A 548 13.73 12.87 -13.65
C PRO A 548 12.26 13.21 -13.35
N ILE A 549 11.43 12.18 -13.22
CA ILE A 549 10.01 12.31 -12.86
C ILE A 549 9.88 12.08 -11.35
N PRO A 550 9.52 13.08 -10.54
CA PRO A 550 9.02 12.80 -9.20
C PRO A 550 7.67 12.11 -9.35
N LEU A 551 7.60 10.84 -8.93
CA LEU A 551 6.37 10.05 -9.05
C LEU A 551 5.25 10.66 -8.19
N GLY A 552 4.00 10.45 -8.61
CA GLY A 552 2.82 10.79 -7.81
C GLY A 552 2.54 9.71 -6.75
N GLY A 553 1.70 10.00 -5.76
CA GLY A 553 1.51 9.15 -4.58
C GLY A 553 1.10 7.70 -4.86
N THR A 554 0.10 7.51 -5.71
CA THR A 554 -0.49 6.19 -6.00
C THR A 554 -0.45 5.87 -7.49
N SER A 555 -0.82 4.63 -7.84
CA SER A 555 -0.87 4.14 -9.22
C SER A 555 0.47 4.28 -9.94
N ASN A 556 1.55 4.05 -9.19
CA ASN A 556 2.87 3.81 -9.73
C ASN A 556 3.03 2.32 -9.96
N HIS A 557 3.21 1.93 -11.20
CA HIS A 557 3.38 0.54 -11.59
C HIS A 557 4.85 0.27 -11.86
N PHE A 558 5.45 -0.72 -11.21
CA PHE A 558 6.87 -1.02 -11.32
C PHE A 558 7.12 -2.43 -11.85
N LYS A 559 8.21 -2.60 -12.59
CA LYS A 559 8.82 -3.92 -12.75
C LYS A 559 9.37 -4.35 -11.39
N MET A 560 8.86 -5.47 -10.84
CA MET A 560 9.19 -5.97 -9.50
C MET A 560 10.70 -6.12 -9.31
N LYS A 561 11.38 -6.70 -10.31
CA LYS A 561 12.83 -6.91 -10.29
C LYS A 561 13.60 -5.61 -10.09
N VAL A 562 13.25 -4.56 -10.85
CA VAL A 562 13.93 -3.26 -10.77
C VAL A 562 13.65 -2.59 -9.44
N LEU A 563 12.40 -2.62 -8.96
CA LEU A 563 12.04 -2.04 -7.68
C LEU A 563 12.81 -2.67 -6.51
N LYS A 564 12.95 -4.01 -6.50
CA LYS A 564 13.74 -4.73 -5.49
C LYS A 564 15.25 -4.43 -5.61
N GLU A 565 15.77 -4.27 -6.83
CA GLU A 565 17.19 -3.93 -7.09
C GLU A 565 17.57 -2.56 -6.53
N ILE A 566 16.68 -1.56 -6.61
CA ILE A 566 16.95 -0.20 -6.10
C ILE A 566 16.51 0.01 -4.64
N ASN A 567 16.26 -1.09 -3.92
CA ASN A 567 15.86 -1.11 -2.51
C ASN A 567 14.52 -0.40 -2.22
N ALA A 568 13.56 -0.52 -3.14
CA ALA A 568 12.17 -0.12 -2.98
C ALA A 568 11.99 1.30 -2.41
N TRP A 569 11.04 1.53 -1.50
CA TRP A 569 10.74 2.86 -0.96
C TRP A 569 11.60 3.21 0.26
N ASP A 570 11.98 4.48 0.42
CA ASP A 570 12.72 4.95 1.60
C ASP A 570 11.77 5.12 2.80
N PRO A 571 11.90 4.33 3.90
CA PRO A 571 11.01 4.40 5.05
C PRO A 571 11.06 5.74 5.82
N TYR A 572 12.12 6.53 5.59
CA TYR A 572 12.39 7.79 6.28
C TYR A 572 11.98 9.03 5.47
N ASN A 573 11.56 8.88 4.22
CA ASN A 573 11.09 9.99 3.40
C ASN A 573 9.57 10.11 3.50
N VAL A 574 9.03 11.32 3.70
CA VAL A 574 7.56 11.53 3.78
C VAL A 574 6.90 11.71 2.40
N THR A 575 7.70 11.73 1.35
CA THR A 575 7.33 11.60 -0.08
C THR A 575 8.28 10.60 -0.74
N GLU A 576 8.12 9.34 -0.34
CA GLU A 576 8.91 8.21 -0.80
C GLU A 576 8.79 7.94 -2.31
N ASP A 577 7.64 8.31 -2.89
CA ASP A 577 7.27 8.23 -4.29
C ASP A 577 8.16 9.16 -5.15
N ALA A 578 8.22 10.44 -4.78
CA ALA A 578 9.02 11.43 -5.47
C ALA A 578 10.51 11.08 -5.41
N ASP A 579 10.99 10.62 -4.26
CA ASP A 579 12.37 10.12 -4.07
C ASP A 579 12.68 8.89 -4.94
N LEU A 580 11.78 7.90 -4.96
CA LEU A 580 11.92 6.70 -5.77
C LEU A 580 12.04 7.05 -7.26
N GLY A 581 11.26 8.02 -7.74
CA GLY A 581 11.36 8.53 -9.12
C GLY A 581 12.74 9.06 -9.47
N ILE A 582 13.39 9.78 -8.55
CA ILE A 582 14.75 10.27 -8.75
C ILE A 582 15.77 9.13 -8.71
N ARG A 583 15.62 8.16 -7.79
CA ARG A 583 16.51 6.99 -7.70
C ARG A 583 16.45 6.09 -8.93
N LEU A 584 15.27 5.91 -9.53
CA LEU A 584 15.11 5.20 -10.79
C LEU A 584 15.92 5.86 -11.91
N TYR A 585 15.76 7.18 -12.08
CA TYR A 585 16.48 7.91 -13.12
C TYR A 585 18.00 7.92 -12.88
N LYS A 586 18.45 8.10 -11.63
CA LYS A 586 19.87 7.98 -11.26
C LYS A 586 20.48 6.61 -11.60
N SER A 587 19.66 5.56 -11.61
CA SER A 587 20.06 4.20 -11.93
C SER A 587 19.92 3.87 -13.42
N GLY A 588 19.63 4.87 -14.27
CA GLY A 588 19.52 4.71 -15.73
C GLY A 588 18.16 4.21 -16.22
N TYR A 589 17.18 4.06 -15.33
CA TYR A 589 15.82 3.65 -15.69
C TYR A 589 14.95 4.86 -16.05
N THR A 590 13.94 4.62 -16.88
CA THR A 590 12.95 5.62 -17.28
C THR A 590 11.58 5.33 -16.68
N THR A 591 10.77 6.39 -16.61
CA THR A 591 9.37 6.33 -16.22
C THR A 591 8.51 6.83 -17.36
N ALA A 592 7.45 6.12 -17.70
CA ALA A 592 6.47 6.57 -18.68
C ALA A 592 5.12 6.94 -18.05
N ILE A 593 4.39 7.84 -18.70
CA ILE A 593 3.04 8.25 -18.30
C ILE A 593 2.02 7.55 -19.20
N VAL A 594 1.08 6.82 -18.59
CA VAL A 594 -0.02 6.15 -19.31
C VAL A 594 -1.33 6.88 -19.10
N ASP A 595 -2.15 6.88 -20.15
CA ASP A 595 -3.48 7.49 -20.16
C ASP A 595 -4.53 6.54 -19.57
N SER A 596 -4.38 6.28 -18.28
CA SER A 596 -5.38 5.69 -17.40
C SER A 596 -5.43 6.52 -16.12
N ARG A 597 -6.63 6.66 -15.54
CA ARG A 597 -6.87 7.49 -14.36
C ARG A 597 -7.16 6.63 -13.15
N THR A 598 -6.72 7.14 -12.00
CA THR A 598 -7.16 6.69 -10.68
C THR A 598 -7.85 7.86 -10.01
N TRP A 599 -9.08 7.62 -9.58
CA TRP A 599 -9.91 8.64 -8.94
C TRP A 599 -9.77 8.60 -7.42
N GLU A 600 -9.36 9.73 -6.86
CA GLU A 600 -9.15 9.95 -5.43
C GLU A 600 -10.18 10.91 -4.83
N GLU A 601 -10.18 11.02 -3.50
CA GLU A 601 -10.93 12.05 -2.78
C GLU A 601 -10.07 13.32 -2.56
N ALA A 602 -10.52 14.46 -3.10
CA ALA A 602 -9.91 15.75 -2.80
C ALA A 602 -10.20 16.18 -1.37
N ASN A 603 -9.20 16.78 -0.73
CA ASN A 603 -9.37 17.35 0.60
C ASN A 603 -10.33 18.54 0.59
N SER A 604 -11.45 18.42 1.30
CA SER A 604 -12.48 19.45 1.37
C SER A 604 -12.33 20.43 2.53
N ARG A 605 -11.37 20.22 3.45
CA ARG A 605 -11.15 21.06 4.63
C ARG A 605 -9.76 21.70 4.62
N VAL A 606 -9.69 23.03 4.67
CA VAL A 606 -8.43 23.80 4.60
C VAL A 606 -7.38 23.33 5.61
N GLY A 607 -7.76 23.08 6.87
CA GLY A 607 -6.82 22.61 7.89
C GLY A 607 -6.21 21.23 7.58
N ASN A 608 -7.01 20.30 7.05
CA ASN A 608 -6.54 18.98 6.63
C ASN A 608 -5.69 19.09 5.35
N TRP A 609 -6.06 19.99 4.43
CA TRP A 609 -5.31 20.26 3.20
C TRP A 609 -3.93 20.85 3.49
N ILE A 610 -3.82 21.82 4.41
CA ILE A 610 -2.52 22.40 4.82
C ILE A 610 -1.61 21.31 5.38
N ARG A 611 -2.16 20.35 6.14
CA ARG A 611 -1.39 19.20 6.66
C ARG A 611 -0.84 18.35 5.53
N GLN A 612 -1.70 17.90 4.63
CA GLN A 612 -1.33 17.12 3.46
C GLN A 612 -0.25 17.83 2.63
N ARG A 613 -0.47 19.10 2.31
CA ARG A 613 0.44 19.87 1.47
C ARG A 613 1.78 20.15 2.14
N SER A 614 1.78 20.43 3.44
CA SER A 614 3.02 20.63 4.20
C SER A 614 3.86 19.36 4.26
N ARG A 615 3.22 18.17 4.33
CA ARG A 615 3.91 16.88 4.21
C ARG A 615 4.60 16.74 2.86
N TRP A 616 3.87 16.99 1.76
CA TRP A 616 4.43 16.89 0.41
C TRP A 616 5.62 17.83 0.22
N ILE A 617 5.44 19.12 0.53
CA ILE A 617 6.51 20.11 0.37
C ILE A 617 7.74 19.75 1.22
N LYS A 618 7.55 19.25 2.45
CA LYS A 618 8.64 18.79 3.31
C LYS A 618 9.38 17.61 2.67
N GLY A 619 8.67 16.64 2.12
CA GLY A 619 9.28 15.50 1.46
C GLY A 619 10.09 15.91 0.22
N TYR A 620 9.60 16.86 -0.59
CA TYR A 620 10.38 17.45 -1.68
C TYR A 620 11.68 18.11 -1.18
N MET A 621 11.63 18.82 -0.05
CA MET A 621 12.85 19.36 0.59
C MET A 621 13.80 18.24 1.06
N GLN A 622 13.28 17.16 1.63
CA GLN A 622 14.08 15.99 2.04
C GLN A 622 14.75 15.33 0.82
N THR A 623 14.00 15.04 -0.24
CA THR A 623 14.51 14.46 -1.48
C THR A 623 15.58 15.34 -2.12
N TRP A 624 15.40 16.67 -2.11
CA TRP A 624 16.43 17.59 -2.58
C TRP A 624 17.71 17.49 -1.74
N LEU A 625 17.59 17.52 -0.42
CA LEU A 625 18.72 17.42 0.51
C LEU A 625 19.46 16.08 0.37
N VAL A 626 18.74 14.96 0.21
CA VAL A 626 19.32 13.61 0.06
C VAL A 626 20.18 13.55 -1.20
N HIS A 627 19.66 13.98 -2.35
CA HIS A 627 20.40 13.87 -3.59
C HIS A 627 21.47 14.97 -3.78
N MET A 628 21.33 16.13 -3.13
CA MET A 628 22.32 17.22 -3.13
C MET A 628 23.41 17.07 -2.08
N ARG A 629 23.54 15.90 -1.44
CA ARG A 629 24.70 15.59 -0.56
C ARG A 629 26.02 15.67 -1.32
N ASN A 630 26.01 15.31 -2.60
CA ASN A 630 27.17 15.44 -3.48
C ASN A 630 26.72 15.96 -4.86
N PRO A 631 26.63 17.29 -5.06
CA PRO A 631 26.03 17.88 -6.25
C PRO A 631 26.82 17.59 -7.53
N PHE A 632 28.16 17.52 -7.45
CA PHE A 632 29.01 17.18 -8.60
C PHE A 632 28.81 15.73 -9.05
N ARG A 633 28.68 14.80 -8.11
CA ARG A 633 28.35 13.41 -8.42
C ARG A 633 26.95 13.30 -9.02
N LEU A 634 25.96 13.99 -8.44
CA LEU A 634 24.60 14.01 -8.98
C LEU A 634 24.56 14.57 -10.41
N TYR A 635 25.28 15.65 -10.68
CA TYR A 635 25.39 16.22 -12.02
C TYR A 635 25.98 15.22 -13.03
N LYS A 636 27.00 14.44 -12.63
CA LYS A 636 27.56 13.39 -13.49
C LYS A 636 26.60 12.23 -13.71
N GLU A 637 25.82 11.83 -12.69
CA GLU A 637 24.84 10.75 -12.77
C GLU A 637 23.62 11.14 -13.64
N LEU A 638 23.13 12.38 -13.52
CA LEU A 638 21.92 12.84 -14.24
C LEU A 638 22.21 13.51 -15.60
N GLY A 639 23.45 13.97 -15.81
CA GLY A 639 23.80 14.90 -16.88
C GLY A 639 23.14 16.28 -16.72
N LEU A 640 23.47 17.22 -17.62
CA LEU A 640 22.97 18.60 -17.55
C LEU A 640 21.44 18.70 -17.59
N LYS A 641 20.80 18.01 -18.54
CA LYS A 641 19.35 18.04 -18.71
C LYS A 641 18.64 17.47 -17.48
N GLY A 642 19.07 16.28 -17.02
CA GLY A 642 18.48 15.65 -15.86
C GLY A 642 18.71 16.44 -14.57
N PHE A 643 19.90 17.04 -14.39
CA PHE A 643 20.19 17.90 -13.25
C PHE A 643 19.31 19.16 -13.23
N MET A 644 19.15 19.83 -14.38
CA MET A 644 18.25 20.99 -14.49
C MET A 644 16.80 20.59 -14.24
N GLY A 645 16.34 19.47 -14.80
CA GLY A 645 15.01 18.91 -14.54
C GLY A 645 14.79 18.62 -13.06
N PHE A 646 15.79 18.05 -12.37
CA PHE A 646 15.76 17.83 -10.93
C PHE A 646 15.64 19.15 -10.14
N GLN A 647 16.37 20.21 -10.49
CA GLN A 647 16.20 21.50 -9.81
C GLN A 647 14.79 22.09 -10.05
N VAL A 648 14.28 22.02 -11.28
CA VAL A 648 12.96 22.56 -11.62
C VAL A 648 11.83 21.78 -10.94
N MET A 649 11.90 20.46 -10.93
CA MET A 649 10.83 19.61 -10.40
C MET A 649 10.90 19.47 -8.88
N VAL A 650 12.11 19.38 -8.31
CA VAL A 650 12.31 19.08 -6.89
C VAL A 650 12.61 20.33 -6.05
N LEU A 651 13.52 21.21 -6.48
CA LEU A 651 13.88 22.42 -5.71
C LEU A 651 12.86 23.55 -5.86
N ALA A 652 12.36 23.81 -7.08
CA ALA A 652 11.46 24.94 -7.30
C ALA A 652 10.10 24.75 -6.58
N THR A 653 9.61 23.51 -6.48
CA THR A 653 8.35 23.16 -5.82
C THR A 653 8.24 23.70 -4.37
N PRO A 654 9.23 23.50 -3.47
CA PRO A 654 9.25 24.13 -2.15
C PRO A 654 9.71 25.60 -2.16
N MET A 655 10.64 25.98 -3.04
CA MET A 655 11.25 27.32 -2.99
C MET A 655 10.31 28.43 -3.44
N LEU A 656 9.56 28.24 -4.54
CA LEU A 656 8.71 29.31 -5.07
C LEU A 656 7.59 29.71 -4.07
N PRO A 657 6.86 28.78 -3.43
CA PRO A 657 5.88 29.15 -2.41
C PRO A 657 6.47 29.82 -1.17
N LEU A 658 7.73 29.55 -0.81
CA LEU A 658 8.43 30.23 0.28
C LEU A 658 8.83 31.67 -0.07
N LEU A 659 9.23 31.91 -1.33
CA LEU A 659 9.64 33.22 -1.83
C LEU A 659 8.45 34.14 -2.12
N ASN A 660 7.34 33.58 -2.60
CA ASN A 660 6.17 34.34 -3.04
C ASN A 660 5.63 35.36 -2.01
N PRO A 661 5.43 35.03 -0.71
CA PRO A 661 4.94 35.99 0.28
C PRO A 661 5.81 37.23 0.42
N PHE A 662 7.13 37.08 0.32
CA PHE A 662 8.06 38.21 0.39
C PHE A 662 7.81 39.20 -0.75
N TYR A 663 7.72 38.69 -1.99
CA TYR A 663 7.46 39.52 -3.17
C TYR A 663 6.05 40.10 -3.18
N TRP A 664 5.04 39.38 -2.71
CA TRP A 664 3.69 39.93 -2.57
C TRP A 664 3.63 41.07 -1.55
N VAL A 665 4.32 40.94 -0.41
CA VAL A 665 4.43 42.02 0.57
C VAL A 665 5.13 43.23 -0.04
N MET A 666 6.20 43.05 -0.83
CA MET A 666 6.82 44.15 -1.57
C MET A 666 5.85 44.80 -2.56
N ILE A 667 5.13 44.02 -3.36
CA ILE A 667 4.13 44.54 -4.32
C ILE A 667 3.05 45.34 -3.60
N VAL A 668 2.51 44.81 -2.49
CA VAL A 668 1.48 45.51 -1.69
C VAL A 668 2.04 46.82 -1.12
N MET A 669 3.24 46.81 -0.53
CA MET A 669 3.88 48.02 -0.02
C MET A 669 4.15 49.06 -1.12
N TRP A 670 4.50 48.61 -2.33
CA TRP A 670 4.72 49.48 -3.48
C TRP A 670 3.41 50.13 -3.96
N TYR A 671 2.36 49.33 -4.21
CA TYR A 671 1.12 49.87 -4.77
C TYR A 671 0.23 50.58 -3.74
N ALA A 672 0.19 50.11 -2.49
CA ALA A 672 -0.67 50.70 -1.47
C ALA A 672 0.00 51.87 -0.73
N TRP A 673 1.32 51.81 -0.48
CA TRP A 673 2.04 52.84 0.29
C TRP A 673 3.11 53.60 -0.51
N LYS A 674 3.32 53.27 -1.80
CA LYS A 674 4.35 53.90 -2.65
C LYS A 674 5.72 53.91 -1.97
N ALA A 675 6.07 52.80 -1.31
CA ALA A 675 7.33 52.67 -0.59
C ALA A 675 8.54 52.87 -1.52
N GLN A 676 9.17 54.06 -1.44
CA GLN A 676 10.21 54.52 -2.39
C GLN A 676 11.51 53.71 -2.35
N TRP A 677 11.70 52.88 -1.32
CA TRP A 677 12.85 51.99 -1.24
C TRP A 677 12.69 50.75 -2.11
N ILE A 678 11.47 50.37 -2.53
CA ILE A 678 11.23 49.13 -3.28
C ILE A 678 11.84 49.16 -4.68
N PRO A 679 11.65 50.21 -5.51
CA PRO A 679 12.26 50.27 -6.85
C PRO A 679 13.79 50.17 -6.82
N GLN A 680 14.42 50.54 -5.71
CA GLN A 680 15.87 50.45 -5.54
C GLN A 680 16.38 49.00 -5.57
N PHE A 681 15.54 48.03 -5.19
CA PHE A 681 15.86 46.60 -5.26
C PHE A 681 15.72 46.00 -6.66
N PHE A 682 15.16 46.75 -7.61
CA PHE A 682 14.91 46.30 -8.99
C PHE A 682 15.64 47.21 -9.99
N PRO A 683 16.99 47.18 -10.04
CA PRO A 683 17.74 48.05 -10.94
C PRO A 683 17.57 47.63 -12.42
N GLY A 684 17.26 48.60 -13.28
CA GLY A 684 17.32 48.50 -14.74
C GLY A 684 16.72 47.19 -15.31
N PRO A 685 17.52 46.26 -15.86
CA PRO A 685 17.04 45.00 -16.44
C PRO A 685 16.22 44.12 -15.47
N ILE A 686 16.54 44.14 -14.18
CA ILE A 686 15.90 43.29 -13.17
C ILE A 686 14.45 43.71 -12.93
N TYR A 687 14.15 45.01 -13.05
CA TYR A 687 12.76 45.50 -13.02
C TYR A 687 11.92 44.90 -14.14
N TYR A 688 12.45 44.88 -15.37
CA TYR A 688 11.73 44.32 -16.52
C TYR A 688 11.55 42.81 -16.37
N LEU A 689 12.58 42.10 -15.93
CA LEU A 689 12.50 40.66 -15.66
C LEU A 689 11.46 40.36 -14.56
N ALA A 690 11.49 41.07 -13.44
CA ALA A 690 10.49 40.94 -12.37
C ALA A 690 9.07 41.25 -12.84
N SER A 691 8.91 42.28 -13.68
CA SER A 691 7.63 42.66 -14.26
C SER A 691 7.10 41.59 -15.23
N MET A 692 8.00 40.98 -16.01
CA MET A 692 7.65 39.84 -16.88
C MET A 692 7.22 38.63 -16.06
N GLU A 693 7.92 38.28 -14.99
CA GLU A 693 7.49 37.20 -14.08
C GLU A 693 6.14 37.48 -13.45
N PHE A 694 5.93 38.72 -12.98
CA PHE A 694 4.69 39.12 -12.38
C PHE A 694 3.53 39.06 -13.37
N LEU A 695 3.67 39.55 -14.59
CA LEU A 695 2.58 39.55 -15.56
C LEU A 695 2.47 38.21 -16.32
N ILE A 696 3.54 37.82 -17.01
CA ILE A 696 3.58 36.65 -17.87
C ILE A 696 3.62 35.38 -17.03
N GLY A 697 4.45 35.31 -15.98
CA GLY A 697 4.54 34.12 -15.12
C GLY A 697 3.19 33.77 -14.47
N ASN A 698 2.50 34.76 -13.90
CA ASN A 698 1.14 34.57 -13.36
C ASN A 698 0.14 34.15 -14.45
N PHE A 699 0.18 34.80 -15.62
CA PHE A 699 -0.67 34.44 -16.76
C PHE A 699 -0.44 32.99 -17.18
N LEU A 700 0.81 32.58 -17.39
CA LEU A 700 1.16 31.22 -17.82
C LEU A 700 0.73 30.16 -16.80
N PHE A 701 0.83 30.47 -15.51
CA PHE A 701 0.33 29.55 -14.48
C PHE A 701 -1.19 29.40 -14.56
N VAL A 702 -1.94 30.51 -14.55
CA VAL A 702 -3.40 30.47 -14.60
C VAL A 702 -3.86 29.79 -15.89
N PHE A 703 -3.23 30.14 -17.01
CA PHE A 703 -3.46 29.51 -18.31
C PHE A 703 -3.18 28.00 -18.27
N GLY A 704 -2.07 27.56 -17.66
CA GLY A 704 -1.76 26.12 -17.53
C GLY A 704 -2.82 25.35 -16.75
N ASN A 705 -3.38 25.94 -15.69
CA ASN A 705 -4.48 25.33 -14.93
C ASN A 705 -5.78 25.29 -15.73
N VAL A 706 -6.09 26.36 -16.47
CA VAL A 706 -7.22 26.42 -17.41
C VAL A 706 -7.08 25.36 -18.52
N ALA A 707 -5.91 25.28 -19.14
CA ALA A 707 -5.62 24.35 -20.22
C ALA A 707 -5.68 22.89 -19.72
N GLY A 708 -5.09 22.61 -18.55
CA GLY A 708 -5.11 21.27 -17.96
C GLY A 708 -6.52 20.78 -17.70
N ILE A 709 -7.36 21.57 -17.01
CA ILE A 709 -8.74 21.14 -16.74
C ILE A 709 -9.59 21.06 -18.01
N TYR A 710 -9.39 21.99 -18.96
CA TYR A 710 -10.10 21.97 -20.24
C TYR A 710 -9.78 20.69 -21.02
N TRP A 711 -8.50 20.29 -21.05
CA TRP A 711 -8.10 19.06 -21.70
C TRP A 711 -8.71 17.83 -21.03
N VAL A 712 -8.69 17.72 -19.70
CA VAL A 712 -9.34 16.58 -19.02
C VAL A 712 -10.81 16.48 -19.38
N ILE A 713 -11.56 17.60 -19.32
CA ILE A 713 -12.99 17.60 -19.67
C ILE A 713 -13.19 17.14 -21.10
N HIS A 714 -12.42 17.68 -22.05
CA HIS A 714 -12.53 17.32 -23.45
C HIS A 714 -12.20 15.84 -23.71
N ASP A 715 -11.16 15.31 -23.07
CA ASP A 715 -10.75 13.91 -23.20
C ASP A 715 -11.79 12.95 -22.62
N LEU A 716 -12.39 13.29 -21.49
CA LEU A 716 -13.47 12.51 -20.86
C LEU A 716 -14.76 12.55 -21.70
N GLU A 717 -15.14 13.70 -22.25
CA GLU A 717 -16.29 13.82 -23.16
C GLU A 717 -16.13 12.97 -24.43
N GLN A 718 -14.92 12.90 -25.00
CA GLN A 718 -14.63 12.01 -26.14
C GLN A 718 -14.82 10.53 -25.79
N ARG A 719 -14.57 10.14 -24.53
CA ARG A 719 -14.82 8.80 -24.00
C ARG A 719 -16.25 8.58 -23.55
N LYS A 720 -17.13 9.58 -23.72
CA LYS A 720 -18.52 9.60 -23.24
C LYS A 720 -18.64 9.50 -21.71
N GLU A 721 -17.62 9.95 -20.99
CA GLU A 721 -17.57 10.00 -19.53
C GLU A 721 -17.83 11.44 -19.04
N ASN A 722 -19.05 11.74 -18.62
CA ASN A 722 -19.43 13.10 -18.20
C ASN A 722 -19.16 13.34 -16.70
N VAL A 723 -17.90 13.19 -16.27
CA VAL A 723 -17.50 13.34 -14.85
C VAL A 723 -17.38 14.83 -14.47
N PHE A 724 -16.81 15.65 -15.35
CA PHE A 724 -16.56 17.07 -15.12
C PHE A 724 -17.38 17.98 -16.04
N SER A 725 -17.57 19.23 -15.61
CA SER A 725 -18.28 20.27 -16.37
C SER A 725 -17.34 21.41 -16.74
N TYR A 726 -17.47 21.98 -17.95
CA TYR A 726 -16.75 23.21 -18.35
C TYR A 726 -16.98 24.41 -17.41
N SER A 727 -18.06 24.38 -16.61
CA SER A 727 -18.26 25.39 -15.56
C SER A 727 -17.13 25.42 -14.53
N LEU A 728 -16.34 24.34 -14.41
CA LEU A 728 -15.17 24.25 -13.54
C LEU A 728 -14.04 25.18 -13.99
N VAL A 729 -13.88 25.41 -15.29
CA VAL A 729 -12.77 26.18 -15.89
C VAL A 729 -12.64 27.59 -15.29
N LYS A 730 -13.78 28.27 -15.02
CA LYS A 730 -13.77 29.64 -14.50
C LYS A 730 -13.12 29.77 -13.11
N TYR A 731 -13.11 28.70 -12.31
CA TYR A 731 -12.53 28.72 -10.97
C TYR A 731 -10.99 28.69 -10.99
N ALA A 732 -10.38 28.30 -12.11
CA ALA A 732 -8.93 28.39 -12.32
C ALA A 732 -8.43 29.84 -12.27
N LEU A 733 -9.26 30.83 -12.60
CA LEU A 733 -8.93 32.25 -12.48
C LEU A 733 -8.71 32.71 -11.03
N LEU A 734 -9.24 31.96 -10.06
CA LEU A 734 -9.10 32.25 -8.63
C LEU A 734 -7.92 31.50 -7.99
N THR A 735 -7.12 30.77 -8.76
CA THR A 735 -5.95 30.03 -8.27
C THR A 735 -4.87 30.88 -7.57
N PRO A 736 -4.68 32.19 -7.83
CA PRO A 736 -3.76 32.99 -7.01
C PRO A 736 -4.10 33.00 -5.51
N ALA A 737 -5.38 32.92 -5.14
CA ALA A 737 -5.79 32.81 -3.73
C ALA A 737 -5.39 31.47 -3.12
N TYR A 738 -5.42 30.39 -3.92
CA TYR A 738 -4.95 29.07 -3.51
C TYR A 738 -3.45 29.06 -3.19
N TRP A 739 -2.65 29.92 -3.84
CA TRP A 739 -1.21 29.97 -3.59
C TRP A 739 -0.85 30.52 -2.21
N VAL A 740 -1.68 31.40 -1.65
CA VAL A 740 -1.49 31.84 -0.27
C VAL A 740 -1.52 30.63 0.67
N LEU A 741 -2.42 29.68 0.43
CA LEU A 741 -2.49 28.43 1.19
C LEU A 741 -1.22 27.57 0.96
N MET A 742 -0.73 27.48 -0.29
CA MET A 742 0.52 26.79 -0.61
C MET A 742 1.72 27.40 0.12
N SER A 743 1.82 28.72 0.19
CA SER A 743 2.90 29.41 0.93
C SER A 743 2.82 29.14 2.43
N LEU A 744 1.62 29.16 3.01
CA LEU A 744 1.43 28.80 4.43
C LEU A 744 1.86 27.35 4.72
N ALA A 745 1.49 26.42 3.83
CA ALA A 745 1.92 25.03 3.92
C ALA A 745 3.43 24.88 3.77
N ALA A 746 4.08 25.69 2.91
CA ALA A 746 5.52 25.66 2.68
C ALA A 746 6.32 26.18 3.88
N VAL A 747 5.89 27.28 4.51
CA VAL A 747 6.51 27.80 5.74
C VAL A 747 6.41 26.76 6.86
N LYS A 748 5.24 26.14 7.01
CA LYS A 748 5.04 25.05 7.96
C LYS A 748 5.95 23.85 7.66
N ALA A 749 6.07 23.46 6.39
CA ALA A 749 6.96 22.39 5.94
C ALA A 749 8.43 22.67 6.28
N ALA A 750 8.92 23.88 6.02
CA ALA A 750 10.29 24.30 6.35
C ALA A 750 10.55 24.24 7.86
N TRP A 751 9.59 24.70 8.68
CA TRP A 751 9.69 24.61 10.13
C TRP A 751 9.70 23.14 10.63
N GLN A 752 8.87 22.29 10.03
CA GLN A 752 8.82 20.86 10.37
C GLN A 752 10.03 20.08 9.90
N LEU A 753 10.67 20.45 8.79
CA LEU A 753 11.89 19.83 8.33
C LEU A 753 13.00 19.91 9.39
N ILE A 754 13.06 21.03 10.12
CA ILE A 754 14.05 21.27 11.18
C ILE A 754 13.61 20.61 12.49
N THR A 755 12.35 20.77 12.89
CA THR A 755 11.88 20.35 14.22
C THR A 755 11.44 18.88 14.29
N LYS A 756 10.90 18.33 13.20
CA LYS A 756 10.29 16.99 13.13
C LYS A 756 10.41 16.40 11.70
N PRO A 757 11.63 16.12 11.20
CA PRO A 757 11.84 15.73 9.80
C PRO A 757 11.03 14.49 9.41
N PHE A 758 11.06 13.44 10.23
CA PHE A 758 10.40 12.15 9.97
C PHE A 758 8.92 12.10 10.37
N TYR A 759 8.37 13.19 10.91
CA TYR A 759 6.99 13.18 11.39
C TYR A 759 6.00 13.13 10.23
N TRP A 760 5.18 12.08 10.21
CA TRP A 760 4.08 11.93 9.25
C TRP A 760 2.82 12.62 9.76
N GLU A 761 2.37 13.67 9.07
CA GLU A 761 1.08 14.29 9.37
C GLU A 761 -0.06 13.49 8.73
N LYS A 762 -0.73 12.67 9.57
CA LYS A 762 -1.91 11.91 9.13
C LYS A 762 -3.03 12.87 8.71
N THR A 763 -3.63 12.58 7.57
CA THR A 763 -4.82 13.23 7.04
C THR A 763 -6.06 12.40 7.32
N THR A 764 -7.20 13.07 7.42
CA THR A 764 -8.50 12.39 7.50
C THR A 764 -9.07 12.23 6.09
N HIS A 765 -9.40 11.01 5.71
CA HIS A 765 -10.10 10.63 4.47
C HIS A 765 -11.61 10.49 4.77
N GLY A 766 -12.46 10.33 3.76
CA GLY A 766 -13.93 10.20 3.93
C GLY A 766 -14.63 11.51 4.30
N LEU A 767 -14.13 12.66 3.83
CA LEU A 767 -14.70 13.98 4.15
C LEU A 767 -15.90 14.35 3.24
N SER A 768 -16.08 13.63 2.14
CA SER A 768 -17.23 13.73 1.24
C SER A 768 -18.43 13.02 1.87
N LYS A 769 -19.55 13.74 2.02
CA LYS A 769 -20.80 13.21 2.60
C LYS A 769 -21.71 12.54 1.57
N ALA A 770 -21.35 12.58 0.29
CA ALA A 770 -22.17 12.04 -0.78
C ALA A 770 -21.70 10.62 -1.09
N PRO A 771 -22.61 9.63 -1.23
CA PRO A 771 -22.24 8.40 -1.89
C PRO A 771 -21.71 8.78 -3.28
N PRO A 772 -20.58 8.22 -3.71
CA PRO A 772 -20.00 8.56 -5.01
C PRO A 772 -21.04 8.29 -6.11
N ARG A 773 -21.14 9.21 -7.08
CA ARG A 773 -21.89 8.93 -8.32
C ARG A 773 -21.31 7.64 -8.91
N THR A 774 -22.10 6.58 -8.94
CA THR A 774 -21.78 5.40 -9.73
C THR A 774 -21.61 5.87 -11.17
N LEU A 775 -20.44 5.60 -11.76
CA LEU A 775 -20.31 5.68 -13.21
C LEU A 775 -21.40 4.75 -13.79
N PRO A 776 -22.11 5.15 -14.86
CA PRO A 776 -23.11 4.29 -15.45
C PRO A 776 -22.42 2.98 -15.84
N ALA A 777 -22.82 1.89 -15.18
CA ALA A 777 -22.44 0.55 -15.61
C ALA A 777 -22.75 0.44 -17.10
N ASN A 778 -21.80 -0.04 -17.89
CA ASN A 778 -22.04 -0.39 -19.28
C ASN A 778 -23.24 -1.35 -19.31
N ASN A 779 -24.39 -0.85 -19.73
CA ASN A 779 -25.55 -1.69 -20.02
C ASN A 779 -25.11 -2.67 -21.11
N THR A 780 -24.84 -3.90 -20.72
CA THR A 780 -24.83 -5.05 -21.61
C THR A 780 -26.10 -5.01 -22.44
N ILE A 781 -25.90 -4.93 -23.75
CA ILE A 781 -26.90 -5.06 -24.80
C ILE A 781 -27.68 -6.35 -24.51
N GLN A 782 -28.91 -6.22 -24.02
CA GLN A 782 -29.92 -7.24 -24.25
C GLN A 782 -30.45 -6.99 -25.66
N ASP A 783 -29.89 -7.73 -26.61
CA ASP A 783 -30.55 -7.98 -27.89
C ASP A 783 -31.90 -8.62 -27.62
N GLY A 784 -32.92 -8.04 -28.26
CA GLY A 784 -34.31 -8.43 -28.13
C GLY A 784 -35.17 -7.82 -29.23
N ARG A 785 -34.72 -7.95 -30.48
CA ARG A 785 -35.58 -8.11 -31.68
C ARG A 785 -34.80 -8.67 -32.85
#